data_AF-A0A7G9RW82-F1
#
_entry.id   AF-A0A7G9RW82-F1
#
_cell.length_a   1.000
_cell.length_b   1.000
_cell.length_c   1.000
_cell.angle_alpha   90.00
_cell.angle_beta   90.00
_cell.angle_gamma   90.00
#
_symmetry.space_group_name_H-M   'P 1'
#
loop_
_entity.id
_entity.type
_entity.pdbx_description
1 polymer ?
#
loop_
_entity_poly.entity_id
_entity_poly.type
_entity_poly.pdbx_seq_one_letter_code
_entity_poly.pdbx_strand_id
1 'polypeptide(L)'
;MKKFIITVLTLAICISPFTTQVQADENEGPVIQLTEPSKKIMKDVFALLKENNSKTESEKIDLLSAYFLDTPYVANRLVGSPTEPEQLVIALSELDCFTFLDYIESFKRSQNEEEFIKNLEKVRYIDSKVEYYHRKHFYSDWYSENEKVAEDLLTRPEFSEFVQTDVVNLNEGANGAYIPNLDYRSRDINYIPRDKVVNVLPKLKTGDYIGIRKNIAGLDVTHTGIVIVKEDGVYMRHASSSKSAMKVVDQKITDYLDINTSVIGLLFFRSNATMQPIQGTLNIEYVDESGNNVRPTETMKKTYGEAYEVAAPNLPGYTYLTAKNNKGTVGDTTTVTFTYRYVSEEYEIQFNDTSKKMMEDVFTLLKKNNLKSDEEKLDIISSYFLDTPYVANRLVGSTTDPEQLVIALNELDCFTYLDYVESFKQSHTQEEFINNLKRVRYREAKVEYLHRKHFYSDWYSESQIVATDLLTNPEYASIIKTDSVDLNQGANGVYIPGLAVRNRDINFIPRNNVTEDVLKTFKTGDYVGIRKNIAGLDVTHTGIIIQKEDGTYMRHASSSKSAMKVVDQKLTDYLDINTSVAGLLFFRSNSEFKPFMSTITTKFVDEQGLEIKTSENMDVKLMDSYKVEAPLIDGYTLIGNKDVTGTIESDNLEVMFTYKKNEKEVPGTQNPDEGKTPSEKLPSTGVDAKQTILISMILIVSGFAIVTINKLRKEN
;
A
#
# COMPACT_ATOMS: atom_id res chain seq x y z
N MET A 1 73.20 -49.15 -10.24
CA MET A 1 73.63 -49.68 -11.55
C MET A 1 72.65 -49.18 -12.61
N LYS A 2 73.18 -48.41 -13.59
CA LYS A 2 72.55 -47.80 -14.78
C LYS A 2 71.28 -46.94 -14.55
N LYS A 3 71.17 -45.67 -14.93
CA LYS A 3 72.08 -44.52 -15.21
C LYS A 3 71.13 -43.31 -15.27
N PHE A 4 71.52 -42.21 -14.64
CA PHE A 4 70.92 -40.88 -14.79
C PHE A 4 70.91 -40.41 -16.26
N ILE A 5 69.95 -39.56 -16.65
CA ILE A 5 70.14 -38.29 -17.37
C ILE A 5 68.84 -37.45 -17.31
N ILE A 6 69.00 -36.19 -16.93
CA ILE A 6 68.06 -35.07 -16.92
C ILE A 6 68.14 -34.37 -18.28
N THR A 7 67.02 -33.98 -18.91
CA THR A 7 66.90 -32.71 -19.67
C THR A 7 65.46 -32.19 -19.71
N VAL A 8 65.34 -30.88 -19.50
CA VAL A 8 64.18 -29.98 -19.41
C VAL A 8 63.72 -29.54 -20.82
N LEU A 9 62.41 -29.36 -21.08
CA LEU A 9 61.82 -28.10 -21.60
C LEU A 9 60.29 -28.17 -21.82
N THR A 10 59.65 -27.13 -21.28
CA THR A 10 58.34 -26.51 -21.53
C THR A 10 57.62 -26.75 -22.87
N LEU A 11 56.29 -26.94 -22.84
CA LEU A 11 55.34 -25.97 -23.41
C LEU A 11 53.91 -26.23 -22.90
N ALA A 12 53.30 -25.23 -22.27
CA ALA A 12 51.89 -25.22 -21.91
C ALA A 12 51.03 -24.89 -23.14
N ILE A 13 50.07 -25.75 -23.46
CA ILE A 13 48.91 -25.40 -24.28
C ILE A 13 47.69 -25.94 -23.54
N CYS A 14 46.94 -25.03 -22.91
CA CYS A 14 45.61 -25.32 -22.38
C CYS A 14 44.68 -25.64 -23.56
N ILE A 15 44.31 -26.91 -23.69
CA ILE A 15 43.16 -27.34 -24.50
C ILE A 15 42.10 -27.76 -23.48
N SER A 16 41.01 -27.00 -23.42
CA SER A 16 39.82 -27.33 -22.66
C SER A 16 39.28 -28.71 -23.09
N PRO A 17 38.99 -29.65 -22.19
CA PRO A 17 38.23 -30.82 -22.57
C PRO A 17 36.78 -30.38 -22.80
N PHE A 18 36.35 -30.46 -24.07
CA PHE A 18 34.96 -30.63 -24.44
C PHE A 18 34.38 -31.76 -23.59
N THR A 19 33.54 -31.43 -22.62
CA THR A 19 32.62 -32.39 -22.03
C THR A 19 31.44 -32.49 -22.98
N THR A 20 31.39 -33.57 -23.75
CA THR A 20 30.17 -34.01 -24.40
C THR A 20 29.11 -34.19 -23.33
N GLN A 21 28.15 -33.27 -23.25
CA GLN A 21 26.89 -33.54 -22.59
C GLN A 21 26.28 -34.75 -23.30
N VAL A 22 26.26 -35.88 -22.60
CA VAL A 22 25.35 -36.97 -22.94
C VAL A 22 23.96 -36.39 -22.78
N GLN A 23 23.36 -36.05 -23.91
CA GLN A 23 21.96 -35.71 -24.01
C GLN A 23 21.20 -36.97 -23.59
N ALA A 24 20.63 -36.96 -22.39
CA ALA A 24 19.72 -37.99 -21.95
C ALA A 24 18.55 -37.99 -22.95
N ASP A 25 18.24 -39.16 -23.49
CA ASP A 25 17.14 -39.37 -24.41
C ASP A 25 15.83 -39.05 -23.66
N GLU A 26 15.22 -37.89 -23.91
CA GLU A 26 14.00 -37.40 -23.22
C GLU A 26 12.71 -38.16 -23.61
N ASN A 27 12.80 -39.41 -24.07
CA ASN A 27 11.64 -40.13 -24.62
C ASN A 27 11.47 -41.59 -24.17
N GLU A 28 12.20 -42.06 -23.16
CA GLU A 28 11.82 -43.32 -22.49
C GLU A 28 10.94 -43.01 -21.27
N GLY A 29 9.66 -43.38 -21.35
CA GLY A 29 8.73 -43.31 -20.21
C GLY A 29 9.25 -44.07 -18.99
N PRO A 30 8.61 -43.91 -17.81
CA PRO A 30 9.12 -44.49 -16.58
C PRO A 30 9.27 -46.01 -16.69
N VAL A 31 10.30 -46.57 -16.05
CA VAL A 31 10.46 -48.02 -15.96
C VAL A 31 9.31 -48.60 -15.13
N ILE A 32 8.47 -49.42 -15.75
CA ILE A 32 7.31 -50.07 -15.11
C ILE A 32 7.71 -51.47 -14.64
N GLN A 33 7.56 -51.73 -13.34
CA GLN A 33 7.70 -53.09 -12.79
C GLN A 33 6.33 -53.72 -12.58
N LEU A 34 5.95 -54.62 -13.49
CA LEU A 34 4.69 -55.36 -13.44
C LEU A 34 4.96 -56.88 -13.51
N THR A 35 4.75 -57.58 -12.38
CA THR A 35 5.02 -59.02 -12.27
C THR A 35 3.88 -59.85 -12.89
N GLU A 36 4.16 -61.10 -13.30
CA GLU A 36 3.14 -61.99 -13.85
C GLU A 36 1.96 -62.26 -12.89
N PRO A 37 2.16 -62.47 -11.57
CA PRO A 37 1.07 -62.53 -10.61
C PRO A 37 0.21 -61.25 -10.61
N SER A 38 0.84 -60.07 -10.66
CA SER A 38 0.11 -58.79 -10.74
C SER A 38 -0.69 -58.66 -12.05
N LYS A 39 -0.14 -59.06 -13.21
CA LYS A 39 -0.87 -59.05 -14.49
C LYS A 39 -2.13 -59.90 -14.42
N LYS A 40 -2.02 -61.10 -13.83
CA LYS A 40 -3.16 -61.99 -13.64
C LYS A 40 -4.20 -61.34 -12.74
N ILE A 41 -3.80 -60.81 -11.59
CA ILE A 41 -4.72 -60.12 -10.66
C ILE A 41 -5.41 -58.94 -11.35
N MET A 42 -4.67 -58.13 -12.09
CA MET A 42 -5.23 -56.97 -12.82
C MET A 42 -6.31 -57.40 -13.82
N LYS A 43 -6.04 -58.45 -14.60
CA LYS A 43 -7.02 -59.02 -15.53
C LYS A 43 -8.26 -59.56 -14.81
N ASP A 44 -8.07 -60.28 -13.70
CA ASP A 44 -9.16 -60.86 -12.91
C ASP A 44 -10.04 -59.75 -12.30
N VAL A 45 -9.43 -58.67 -11.79
CA VAL A 45 -10.13 -57.50 -11.25
C VAL A 45 -10.93 -56.77 -12.33
N PHE A 46 -10.35 -56.54 -13.53
CA PHE A 46 -11.11 -55.92 -14.62
C PHE A 46 -12.27 -56.79 -15.11
N ALA A 47 -12.09 -58.11 -15.16
CA ALA A 47 -13.19 -59.03 -15.47
C ALA A 47 -14.30 -58.93 -14.43
N LEU A 48 -13.95 -58.94 -13.13
CA LEU A 48 -14.90 -58.78 -12.02
C LEU A 48 -15.69 -57.48 -12.13
N LEU A 49 -15.01 -56.35 -12.33
CA LEU A 49 -15.65 -55.03 -12.47
C LEU A 49 -16.56 -54.95 -13.70
N LYS A 50 -16.14 -55.56 -14.81
CA LYS A 50 -16.91 -55.60 -16.06
C LYS A 50 -18.19 -56.44 -15.92
N GLU A 51 -18.11 -57.59 -15.28
CA GLU A 51 -19.27 -58.46 -14.99
C GLU A 51 -20.28 -57.79 -14.05
N ASN A 52 -19.80 -56.86 -13.22
CA ASN A 52 -20.59 -56.16 -12.21
C ASN A 52 -20.84 -54.67 -12.57
N ASN A 53 -20.82 -54.33 -13.86
CA ASN A 53 -20.91 -52.93 -14.31
C ASN A 53 -22.21 -52.21 -13.89
N SER A 54 -23.30 -52.95 -13.67
CA SER A 54 -24.64 -52.45 -13.32
C SER A 54 -24.79 -52.10 -11.83
N LYS A 55 -23.83 -52.49 -10.99
CA LYS A 55 -23.81 -52.16 -9.56
C LYS A 55 -23.55 -50.68 -9.33
N THR A 56 -23.95 -50.19 -8.16
CA THR A 56 -23.61 -48.85 -7.70
C THR A 56 -22.11 -48.72 -7.44
N GLU A 57 -21.59 -47.50 -7.42
CA GLU A 57 -20.17 -47.25 -7.16
C GLU A 57 -19.72 -47.79 -5.79
N SER A 58 -20.54 -47.63 -4.74
CA SER A 58 -20.23 -48.20 -3.42
C SER A 58 -20.17 -49.74 -3.44
N GLU A 59 -21.06 -50.41 -4.18
CA GLU A 59 -21.01 -51.87 -4.32
C GLU A 59 -19.81 -52.33 -5.15
N LYS A 60 -19.45 -51.60 -6.22
CA LYS A 60 -18.25 -51.89 -7.02
C LYS A 60 -16.99 -51.72 -6.19
N ILE A 61 -16.91 -50.69 -5.36
CA ILE A 61 -15.77 -50.48 -4.47
C ILE A 61 -15.70 -51.55 -3.38
N ASP A 62 -16.83 -51.99 -2.84
CA ASP A 62 -16.81 -53.14 -1.93
C ASP A 62 -16.29 -54.40 -2.63
N LEU A 63 -16.80 -54.74 -3.83
CA LEU A 63 -16.34 -55.89 -4.61
C LEU A 63 -14.85 -55.82 -4.96
N LEU A 64 -14.41 -54.67 -5.48
CA LEU A 64 -13.04 -54.41 -5.88
C LEU A 64 -12.08 -54.55 -4.70
N SER A 65 -12.39 -53.90 -3.58
CA SER A 65 -11.53 -53.95 -2.40
C SER A 65 -11.60 -55.30 -1.69
N ALA A 66 -12.74 -56.00 -1.75
CA ALA A 66 -12.90 -57.35 -1.19
C ALA A 66 -12.07 -58.40 -1.94
N TYR A 67 -11.82 -58.20 -3.25
CA TYR A 67 -10.94 -59.08 -4.03
C TYR A 67 -9.55 -59.22 -3.39
N PHE A 68 -9.08 -58.17 -2.73
CA PHE A 68 -7.76 -58.14 -2.09
C PHE A 68 -7.77 -58.65 -0.64
N LEU A 69 -8.91 -59.05 -0.06
CA LEU A 69 -8.92 -59.68 1.26
C LEU A 69 -7.96 -60.87 1.30
N ASP A 70 -7.28 -61.04 2.42
CA ASP A 70 -6.22 -62.03 2.62
C ASP A 70 -4.93 -61.83 1.81
N THR A 71 -4.83 -60.78 0.98
CA THR A 71 -3.56 -60.44 0.30
C THR A 71 -2.48 -60.12 1.34
N PRO A 72 -1.29 -60.74 1.27
CA PRO A 72 -0.23 -60.54 2.26
C PRO A 72 0.21 -59.08 2.41
N TYR A 73 0.48 -58.69 3.65
CA TYR A 73 1.12 -57.42 3.95
C TYR A 73 2.63 -57.50 3.72
N VAL A 74 3.18 -56.61 2.90
CA VAL A 74 4.63 -56.48 2.67
C VAL A 74 5.02 -55.01 2.66
N ALA A 75 5.86 -54.59 3.61
CA ALA A 75 6.34 -53.22 3.68
C ALA A 75 7.41 -52.92 2.60
N ASN A 76 7.53 -51.64 2.22
CA ASN A 76 8.60 -51.13 1.35
C ASN A 76 8.67 -51.81 -0.02
N ARG A 77 7.51 -52.06 -0.64
CA ARG A 77 7.44 -52.80 -1.90
C ARG A 77 7.81 -51.95 -3.12
N LEU A 78 7.65 -50.62 -3.02
CA LEU A 78 7.97 -49.65 -4.08
C LEU A 78 9.48 -49.42 -4.18
N VAL A 79 9.96 -49.10 -5.39
CA VAL A 79 11.38 -48.87 -5.70
C VAL A 79 11.65 -47.39 -5.91
N GLY A 80 12.76 -46.91 -5.35
CA GLY A 80 13.26 -45.54 -5.49
C GLY A 80 13.59 -44.89 -4.17
N SER A 81 14.58 -44.00 -4.19
CA SER A 81 15.12 -43.28 -3.04
C SER A 81 15.82 -41.99 -3.51
N PRO A 82 16.37 -41.15 -2.60
CA PRO A 82 17.22 -40.03 -3.00
C PRO A 82 18.43 -40.44 -3.87
N THR A 83 18.84 -41.71 -3.82
CA THR A 83 20.02 -42.25 -4.50
C THR A 83 19.71 -43.37 -5.49
N GLU A 84 18.46 -43.80 -5.60
CA GLU A 84 18.00 -44.85 -6.50
C GLU A 84 16.84 -44.31 -7.35
N PRO A 85 16.90 -44.38 -8.69
CA PRO A 85 15.82 -43.91 -9.53
C PRO A 85 14.46 -44.53 -9.16
N GLU A 86 13.40 -43.71 -9.16
CA GLU A 86 12.04 -44.24 -9.05
C GLU A 86 11.71 -45.20 -10.18
N GLN A 87 10.86 -46.17 -9.85
CA GLN A 87 10.19 -46.98 -10.85
C GLN A 87 8.71 -47.10 -10.50
N LEU A 88 7.86 -47.19 -11.51
CA LEU A 88 6.43 -47.40 -11.30
C LEU A 88 6.20 -48.88 -10.97
N VAL A 89 6.15 -49.22 -9.67
CA VAL A 89 5.97 -50.59 -9.21
C VAL A 89 4.48 -50.95 -9.05
N ILE A 90 4.07 -52.05 -9.70
CA ILE A 90 2.72 -52.62 -9.65
C ILE A 90 2.79 -54.04 -9.06
N ALA A 91 2.70 -54.13 -7.73
CA ALA A 91 2.77 -55.37 -6.96
C ALA A 91 1.39 -55.69 -6.33
N LEU A 92 0.45 -56.22 -7.11
CA LEU A 92 -0.93 -56.43 -6.66
C LEU A 92 -1.10 -57.66 -5.74
N SER A 93 -0.09 -58.52 -5.64
CA SER A 93 -0.09 -59.71 -4.77
C SER A 93 0.48 -59.43 -3.37
N GLU A 94 1.03 -58.23 -3.13
CA GLU A 94 1.76 -57.88 -1.92
C GLU A 94 1.53 -56.39 -1.63
N LEU A 95 0.85 -56.07 -0.53
CA LEU A 95 0.34 -54.73 -0.29
C LEU A 95 0.84 -54.17 1.04
N ASP A 96 1.02 -52.86 1.08
CA ASP A 96 0.98 -52.08 2.32
C ASP A 96 -0.27 -51.19 2.33
N CYS A 97 -0.43 -50.40 3.38
CA CYS A 97 -1.64 -49.58 3.53
C CYS A 97 -1.79 -48.51 2.43
N PHE A 98 -0.70 -47.91 1.96
CA PHE A 98 -0.75 -46.87 0.92
C PHE A 98 -0.96 -47.48 -0.46
N THR A 99 -0.17 -48.48 -0.81
CA THR A 99 -0.27 -49.17 -2.11
C THR A 99 -1.64 -49.81 -2.29
N PHE A 100 -2.24 -50.34 -1.22
CA PHE A 100 -3.63 -50.80 -1.28
C PHE A 100 -4.58 -49.68 -1.74
N LEU A 101 -4.49 -48.48 -1.16
CA LEU A 101 -5.32 -47.37 -1.60
C LEU A 101 -5.02 -46.93 -3.02
N ASP A 102 -3.74 -46.75 -3.37
CA ASP A 102 -3.30 -46.35 -4.70
C ASP A 102 -3.96 -47.24 -5.77
N TYR A 103 -3.90 -48.56 -5.55
CA TYR A 103 -4.42 -49.52 -6.50
C TYR A 103 -5.94 -49.51 -6.56
N ILE A 104 -6.65 -49.42 -5.42
CA ILE A 104 -8.12 -49.36 -5.43
C ILE A 104 -8.61 -48.10 -6.14
N GLU A 105 -8.01 -46.95 -5.86
CA GLU A 105 -8.37 -45.69 -6.52
C GLU A 105 -8.03 -45.71 -8.02
N SER A 106 -6.90 -46.33 -8.39
CA SER A 106 -6.50 -46.47 -9.80
C SER A 106 -7.44 -47.41 -10.56
N PHE A 107 -7.82 -48.55 -9.97
CA PHE A 107 -8.79 -49.48 -10.55
C PHE A 107 -10.16 -48.84 -10.71
N LYS A 108 -10.63 -48.10 -9.70
CA LYS A 108 -11.89 -47.36 -9.76
C LYS A 108 -11.98 -46.44 -10.99
N ARG A 109 -10.86 -45.86 -11.39
CA ARG A 109 -10.76 -44.86 -12.47
C ARG A 109 -10.47 -45.46 -13.85
N SER A 110 -10.31 -46.78 -13.94
CA SER A 110 -9.76 -47.43 -15.13
C SER A 110 -10.66 -48.53 -15.64
N GLN A 111 -10.67 -48.74 -16.95
CA GLN A 111 -11.40 -49.83 -17.59
C GLN A 111 -10.46 -50.91 -18.14
N ASN A 112 -9.17 -50.64 -18.19
CA ASN A 112 -8.14 -51.49 -18.77
C ASN A 112 -6.75 -51.19 -18.16
N GLU A 113 -5.77 -52.01 -18.52
CA GLU A 113 -4.39 -51.93 -18.01
C GLU A 113 -3.69 -50.59 -18.35
N GLU A 114 -3.89 -50.06 -19.55
CA GLU A 114 -3.26 -48.80 -19.96
C GLU A 114 -3.78 -47.62 -19.14
N GLU A 115 -5.10 -47.54 -18.96
CA GLU A 115 -5.73 -46.53 -18.10
C GLU A 115 -5.31 -46.69 -16.64
N PHE A 116 -5.15 -47.93 -16.16
CA PHE A 116 -4.68 -48.19 -14.80
C PHE A 116 -3.29 -47.64 -14.57
N ILE A 117 -2.36 -47.87 -15.49
CA ILE A 117 -0.99 -47.35 -15.38
C ILE A 117 -1.01 -45.82 -15.31
N LYS A 118 -1.73 -45.16 -16.23
CA LYS A 118 -1.85 -43.69 -16.24
C LYS A 118 -2.52 -43.13 -14.98
N ASN A 119 -3.59 -43.75 -14.52
CA ASN A 119 -4.28 -43.32 -13.30
C ASN A 119 -3.43 -43.59 -12.06
N LEU A 120 -2.63 -44.65 -12.04
CA LEU A 120 -1.70 -44.92 -10.96
C LEU A 120 -0.61 -43.85 -10.86
N GLU A 121 -0.08 -43.40 -12.00
CA GLU A 121 0.86 -42.27 -12.03
C GLU A 121 0.23 -41.02 -11.39
N LYS A 122 -1.00 -40.68 -11.78
CA LYS A 122 -1.74 -39.52 -11.23
C LYS A 122 -2.08 -39.65 -9.74
N VAL A 123 -2.46 -40.85 -9.31
CA VAL A 123 -2.83 -41.13 -7.92
C VAL A 123 -1.61 -41.07 -7.03
N ARG A 124 -0.51 -41.72 -7.42
CA ARG A 124 0.69 -41.90 -6.60
C ARG A 124 1.71 -40.77 -6.69
N TYR A 125 1.78 -40.04 -7.81
CA TYR A 125 2.82 -39.05 -8.04
C TYR A 125 2.25 -37.65 -8.31
N ILE A 126 3.04 -36.67 -7.91
CA ILE A 126 2.85 -35.25 -8.17
C ILE A 126 3.17 -35.00 -9.64
N ASP A 127 2.30 -34.24 -10.32
CA ASP A 127 2.32 -33.98 -11.76
C ASP A 127 2.37 -35.25 -12.65
N SER A 128 1.97 -36.41 -12.12
CA SER A 128 2.16 -37.72 -12.76
C SER A 128 3.63 -38.06 -13.06
N LYS A 129 4.57 -37.41 -12.38
CA LYS A 129 6.00 -37.55 -12.61
C LYS A 129 6.56 -38.65 -11.71
N VAL A 130 6.98 -39.76 -12.31
CA VAL A 130 7.53 -40.93 -11.58
C VAL A 130 8.95 -40.63 -11.09
N GLU A 131 9.03 -39.84 -10.02
CA GLU A 131 10.26 -39.40 -9.36
C GLU A 131 10.10 -39.44 -7.83
N TYR A 132 11.19 -39.68 -7.11
CA TYR A 132 11.09 -40.04 -5.69
C TYR A 132 10.53 -38.89 -4.87
N TYR A 133 10.97 -37.66 -5.15
CA TYR A 133 10.45 -36.45 -4.51
C TYR A 133 9.07 -36.02 -5.01
N HIS A 134 8.62 -36.56 -6.14
CA HIS A 134 7.26 -36.36 -6.64
C HIS A 134 6.30 -37.45 -6.16
N ARG A 135 6.76 -38.53 -5.52
CA ARG A 135 5.84 -39.50 -4.91
C ARG A 135 5.07 -38.85 -3.76
N LYS A 136 3.77 -39.09 -3.68
CA LYS A 136 2.90 -38.61 -2.59
C LYS A 136 3.16 -39.43 -1.32
N HIS A 137 4.16 -39.01 -0.56
CA HIS A 137 4.58 -39.71 0.67
C HIS A 137 3.68 -39.44 1.87
N PHE A 138 2.94 -38.33 1.87
CA PHE A 138 2.03 -37.95 2.95
C PHE A 138 0.59 -38.14 2.49
N TYR A 139 -0.28 -38.64 3.37
CA TYR A 139 -1.63 -39.03 2.98
C TYR A 139 -2.48 -37.86 2.50
N SER A 140 -2.26 -36.68 3.08
CA SER A 140 -2.90 -35.43 2.70
C SER A 140 -2.53 -34.96 1.28
N ASP A 141 -1.42 -35.44 0.72
CA ASP A 141 -1.03 -35.11 -0.66
C ASP A 141 -2.10 -35.56 -1.68
N TRP A 142 -2.92 -36.57 -1.34
CA TRP A 142 -4.01 -37.05 -2.20
C TRP A 142 -5.10 -36.00 -2.46
N TYR A 143 -5.39 -35.10 -1.52
CA TYR A 143 -6.40 -34.05 -1.68
C TYR A 143 -5.82 -32.65 -1.91
N SER A 144 -4.52 -32.46 -1.64
CA SER A 144 -3.86 -31.15 -1.68
C SER A 144 -2.89 -30.94 -2.84
N GLU A 145 -2.48 -31.98 -3.57
CA GLU A 145 -1.52 -31.85 -4.68
C GLU A 145 -2.14 -32.21 -6.05
N ASN A 146 -1.84 -31.42 -7.09
CA ASN A 146 -2.21 -31.63 -8.51
C ASN A 146 -3.71 -31.67 -8.82
N GLU A 147 -4.18 -32.69 -9.54
CA GLU A 147 -5.61 -32.97 -9.69
C GLU A 147 -6.12 -33.72 -8.45
N LYS A 148 -7.06 -33.12 -7.70
CA LYS A 148 -7.59 -33.72 -6.46
C LYS A 148 -8.21 -35.08 -6.74
N VAL A 149 -7.64 -36.14 -6.17
CA VAL A 149 -8.17 -37.52 -6.33
C VAL A 149 -9.29 -37.80 -5.32
N ALA A 150 -9.29 -37.09 -4.19
CA ALA A 150 -10.32 -37.14 -3.19
C ALA A 150 -10.61 -35.75 -2.58
N GLU A 151 -11.82 -35.59 -2.07
CA GLU A 151 -12.28 -34.47 -1.26
C GLU A 151 -12.13 -34.77 0.23
N ASP A 152 -11.73 -33.76 1.02
CA ASP A 152 -11.75 -33.82 2.47
C ASP A 152 -13.19 -33.72 2.99
N LEU A 153 -13.76 -34.83 3.47
CA LEU A 153 -15.13 -34.86 3.98
C LEU A 153 -15.31 -33.95 5.19
N LEU A 154 -14.24 -33.69 5.94
CA LEU A 154 -14.29 -32.92 7.17
C LEU A 154 -14.46 -31.41 6.92
N THR A 155 -14.31 -30.97 5.67
CA THR A 155 -14.67 -29.60 5.27
C THR A 155 -16.17 -29.42 5.06
N ARG A 156 -16.96 -30.51 5.05
CA ARG A 156 -18.39 -30.46 4.75
C ARG A 156 -19.22 -30.13 5.99
N PRO A 157 -20.33 -29.38 5.85
CA PRO A 157 -21.13 -28.92 6.99
C PRO A 157 -21.62 -30.04 7.91
N GLU A 158 -21.86 -31.24 7.39
CA GLU A 158 -22.33 -32.37 8.19
C GLU A 158 -21.28 -32.92 9.18
N PHE A 159 -19.99 -32.55 9.04
CA PHE A 159 -18.91 -32.97 9.95
C PHE A 159 -18.41 -31.84 10.85
N SER A 160 -18.64 -30.57 10.50
CA SER A 160 -17.97 -29.40 11.09
C SER A 160 -18.04 -29.30 12.63
N GLU A 161 -19.14 -29.74 13.26
CA GLU A 161 -19.30 -29.77 14.73
C GLU A 161 -18.27 -30.67 15.44
N PHE A 162 -17.75 -31.69 14.75
CA PHE A 162 -16.88 -32.70 15.33
C PHE A 162 -15.41 -32.53 14.96
N VAL A 163 -15.09 -31.61 14.03
CA VAL A 163 -13.76 -31.47 13.45
C VAL A 163 -12.82 -30.70 14.36
N GLN A 164 -11.59 -31.18 14.45
CA GLN A 164 -10.45 -30.45 14.96
C GLN A 164 -9.41 -30.31 13.84
N THR A 165 -8.71 -29.19 13.81
CA THR A 165 -7.64 -28.91 12.85
C THR A 165 -6.36 -28.66 13.63
N ASP A 166 -5.29 -29.38 13.28
CA ASP A 166 -3.95 -28.99 13.72
C ASP A 166 -3.09 -28.65 12.50
N VAL A 167 -2.24 -27.64 12.64
CA VAL A 167 -1.19 -27.31 11.67
C VAL A 167 -0.03 -28.29 11.85
N VAL A 168 0.34 -28.99 10.78
CA VAL A 168 1.44 -29.96 10.77
C VAL A 168 2.46 -29.56 9.72
N ASN A 169 3.72 -29.39 10.12
CA ASN A 169 4.83 -29.26 9.19
C ASN A 169 5.24 -30.65 8.68
N LEU A 170 4.64 -31.09 7.58
CA LEU A 170 4.95 -32.38 6.97
C LEU A 170 6.46 -32.51 6.73
N ASN A 171 6.94 -33.74 6.85
CA ASN A 171 8.35 -34.11 6.75
C ASN A 171 9.21 -33.74 7.98
N GLU A 172 8.72 -32.96 8.95
CA GLU A 172 9.47 -32.57 10.16
C GLU A 172 9.52 -33.69 11.21
N GLY A 173 10.48 -34.62 11.06
CA GLY A 173 10.70 -35.71 12.01
C GLY A 173 11.54 -35.33 13.22
N ALA A 174 11.47 -36.14 14.29
CA ALA A 174 12.16 -35.90 15.56
C ALA A 174 13.70 -35.82 15.47
N ASN A 175 14.29 -36.41 14.44
CA ASN A 175 15.75 -36.43 14.20
C ASN A 175 16.12 -35.77 12.86
N GLY A 176 15.31 -34.81 12.41
CA GLY A 176 15.41 -34.20 11.08
C GLY A 176 14.36 -34.75 10.12
N ALA A 177 14.47 -34.36 8.85
CA ALA A 177 13.47 -34.69 7.84
C ALA A 177 13.28 -36.22 7.67
N TYR A 178 12.03 -36.69 7.58
CA TYR A 178 11.74 -38.09 7.27
C TYR A 178 12.29 -38.48 5.88
N ILE A 179 12.19 -37.56 4.94
CA ILE A 179 12.67 -37.65 3.58
C ILE A 179 13.73 -36.55 3.40
N PRO A 180 15.02 -36.90 3.39
CA PRO A 180 16.08 -35.93 3.20
C PRO A 180 15.92 -35.17 1.88
N ASN A 181 16.18 -33.86 1.90
CA ASN A 181 16.11 -32.95 0.75
C ASN A 181 14.71 -32.74 0.14
N LEU A 182 13.65 -33.25 0.78
CA LEU A 182 12.29 -32.82 0.49
C LEU A 182 11.92 -31.67 1.44
N ASP A 183 11.36 -30.60 0.93
CA ASP A 183 11.02 -29.43 1.73
C ASP A 183 9.96 -29.75 2.80
N TYR A 184 10.04 -29.05 3.94
CA TYR A 184 8.96 -29.05 4.92
C TYR A 184 7.75 -28.30 4.35
N ARG A 185 6.56 -28.89 4.50
CA ARG A 185 5.31 -28.28 4.03
C ARG A 185 4.34 -28.15 5.19
N SER A 186 4.03 -26.91 5.55
CA SER A 186 3.00 -26.64 6.56
C SER A 186 1.61 -26.95 5.98
N ARG A 187 0.79 -27.68 6.75
CA ARG A 187 -0.54 -28.10 6.30
C ARG A 187 -1.54 -28.15 7.44
N ASP A 188 -2.74 -27.63 7.16
CA ASP A 188 -3.90 -27.81 8.03
C ASP A 188 -4.46 -29.22 7.85
N ILE A 189 -4.41 -30.01 8.93
CA ILE A 189 -4.91 -31.38 8.93
C ILE A 189 -6.17 -31.45 9.78
N ASN A 190 -7.32 -31.55 9.12
CA ASN A 190 -8.63 -31.78 9.74
C ASN A 190 -8.76 -33.25 10.16
N TYR A 191 -9.28 -33.50 11.36
CA TYR A 191 -9.58 -34.85 11.85
C TYR A 191 -10.75 -34.84 12.82
N ILE A 192 -11.37 -35.99 13.00
CA ILE A 192 -12.36 -36.23 14.06
C ILE A 192 -11.61 -36.76 15.28
N PRO A 193 -11.62 -36.04 16.43
CA PRO A 193 -11.05 -36.53 17.67
C PRO A 193 -11.62 -37.89 18.07
N ARG A 194 -10.76 -38.74 18.66
CA ARG A 194 -11.07 -40.13 19.00
C ARG A 194 -12.41 -40.30 19.71
N ASP A 195 -12.69 -39.47 20.71
CA ASP A 195 -13.90 -39.49 21.53
C ASP A 195 -15.17 -39.11 20.76
N LYS A 196 -15.04 -38.46 19.60
CA LYS A 196 -16.14 -38.02 18.74
C LYS A 196 -16.38 -38.94 17.54
N VAL A 197 -15.51 -39.93 17.28
CA VAL A 197 -15.58 -40.80 16.09
C VAL A 197 -16.93 -41.51 15.97
N VAL A 198 -17.47 -42.04 17.07
CA VAL A 198 -18.74 -42.79 17.04
C VAL A 198 -19.90 -41.98 16.48
N ASN A 199 -19.88 -40.64 16.65
CA ASN A 199 -20.92 -39.73 16.19
C ASN A 199 -20.90 -39.52 14.66
N VAL A 200 -19.75 -39.76 14.02
CA VAL A 200 -19.60 -39.57 12.58
C VAL A 200 -19.71 -40.87 11.79
N LEU A 201 -19.52 -42.04 12.41
CA LEU A 201 -19.60 -43.35 11.73
C LEU A 201 -20.87 -43.52 10.89
N PRO A 202 -22.09 -43.15 11.35
CA PRO A 202 -23.31 -43.30 10.55
C PRO A 202 -23.36 -42.42 9.29
N LYS A 203 -22.50 -41.40 9.19
CA LYS A 203 -22.43 -40.46 8.05
C LYS A 203 -21.50 -40.96 6.95
N LEU A 204 -20.67 -41.94 7.24
CA LEU A 204 -19.70 -42.52 6.31
C LEU A 204 -20.38 -43.47 5.33
N LYS A 205 -19.77 -43.64 4.17
CA LYS A 205 -20.25 -44.53 3.10
C LYS A 205 -19.17 -45.52 2.73
N THR A 206 -19.61 -46.68 2.23
CA THR A 206 -18.68 -47.64 1.62
C THR A 206 -17.93 -46.98 0.47
N GLY A 207 -16.60 -47.03 0.55
CA GLY A 207 -15.68 -46.39 -0.39
C GLY A 207 -15.14 -45.02 0.05
N ASP A 208 -15.51 -44.52 1.23
CA ASP A 208 -14.76 -43.43 1.86
C ASP A 208 -13.38 -43.96 2.27
N TYR A 209 -12.35 -43.14 2.14
CA TYR A 209 -11.01 -43.44 2.63
C TYR A 209 -10.85 -42.95 4.06
N ILE A 210 -10.11 -43.69 4.87
CA ILE A 210 -9.89 -43.40 6.28
C ILE A 210 -8.40 -43.28 6.57
N GLY A 211 -7.99 -42.19 7.21
CA GLY A 211 -6.63 -41.97 7.72
C GLY A 211 -6.57 -42.08 9.24
N ILE A 212 -5.58 -42.79 9.77
CA ILE A 212 -5.37 -42.98 11.22
C ILE A 212 -4.35 -41.98 11.74
N ARG A 213 -4.80 -41.02 12.56
CA ARG A 213 -3.94 -39.99 13.13
C ARG A 213 -3.40 -40.40 14.49
N LYS A 214 -2.09 -40.23 14.67
CA LYS A 214 -1.41 -40.27 15.97
C LYS A 214 -0.67 -38.95 16.16
N ASN A 215 -0.35 -38.61 17.41
CA ASN A 215 0.46 -37.43 17.70
C ASN A 215 1.95 -37.70 17.43
N ILE A 216 2.36 -37.64 16.16
CA ILE A 216 3.75 -37.79 15.72
C ILE A 216 4.10 -36.56 14.88
N ALA A 217 5.16 -35.85 15.28
CA ALA A 217 5.63 -34.66 14.57
C ALA A 217 5.89 -34.98 13.09
N GLY A 218 5.49 -34.06 12.21
CA GLY A 218 5.73 -34.13 10.77
C GLY A 218 5.01 -35.22 9.99
N LEU A 219 4.07 -35.95 10.61
CA LEU A 219 3.19 -36.92 9.94
C LEU A 219 1.73 -36.51 10.09
N ASP A 220 0.97 -36.60 8.99
CA ASP A 220 -0.47 -36.40 8.97
C ASP A 220 -1.24 -37.66 9.41
N VAL A 221 -0.86 -38.82 8.89
CA VAL A 221 -1.41 -40.13 9.28
C VAL A 221 -0.31 -41.15 9.48
N THR A 222 -0.64 -42.22 10.20
CA THR A 222 0.26 -43.36 10.46
C THR A 222 -0.20 -44.65 9.82
N HIS A 223 -1.46 -44.70 9.39
CA HIS A 223 -2.08 -45.85 8.75
C HIS A 223 -3.30 -45.41 7.96
N THR A 224 -3.76 -46.21 7.01
CA THR A 224 -4.87 -45.85 6.14
C THR A 224 -5.67 -47.07 5.67
N GLY A 225 -6.86 -46.84 5.13
CA GLY A 225 -7.76 -47.89 4.66
C GLY A 225 -9.01 -47.36 3.96
N ILE A 226 -9.96 -48.27 3.72
CA ILE A 226 -11.24 -47.98 3.07
C ILE A 226 -12.37 -48.30 4.04
N VAL A 227 -13.35 -47.41 4.16
CA VAL A 227 -14.56 -47.63 4.92
C VAL A 227 -15.48 -48.59 4.19
N ILE A 228 -15.93 -49.63 4.90
CA ILE A 228 -16.92 -50.61 4.46
C ILE A 228 -18.07 -50.60 5.47
N VAL A 229 -19.25 -50.17 5.03
CA VAL A 229 -20.46 -50.15 5.85
C VAL A 229 -21.18 -51.49 5.70
N LYS A 230 -21.38 -52.19 6.82
CA LYS A 230 -22.11 -53.47 6.92
C LYS A 230 -23.32 -53.29 7.83
N GLU A 231 -24.24 -54.27 7.84
CA GLU A 231 -25.44 -54.23 8.68
C GLU A 231 -25.13 -54.09 10.18
N ASP A 232 -24.02 -54.66 10.64
CA ASP A 232 -23.62 -54.71 12.04
C ASP A 232 -22.61 -53.61 12.45
N GLY A 233 -22.22 -52.74 11.52
CA GLY A 233 -21.42 -51.55 11.81
C GLY A 233 -20.49 -51.11 10.67
N VAL A 234 -19.58 -50.20 11.02
CA VAL A 234 -18.64 -49.59 10.08
C VAL A 234 -17.25 -50.19 10.27
N TYR A 235 -16.71 -50.74 9.20
CA TYR A 235 -15.41 -51.42 9.14
C TYR A 235 -14.41 -50.59 8.36
N MET A 236 -13.14 -50.77 8.70
CA MET A 236 -12.00 -50.37 7.89
C MET A 236 -11.45 -51.64 7.23
N ARG A 237 -11.46 -51.68 5.90
CA ARG A 237 -10.70 -52.64 5.10
C ARG A 237 -9.31 -52.06 4.87
N HIS A 238 -8.27 -52.74 5.37
CA HIS A 238 -6.90 -52.24 5.30
C HIS A 238 -5.87 -53.37 5.24
N ALA A 239 -4.72 -53.09 4.63
CA ALA A 239 -3.55 -53.96 4.68
C ALA A 239 -2.89 -53.85 6.07
N SER A 240 -3.13 -54.83 6.93
CA SER A 240 -2.72 -54.79 8.33
C SER A 240 -1.31 -55.35 8.53
N SER A 241 -0.43 -54.54 9.12
CA SER A 241 0.90 -54.94 9.58
C SER A 241 0.88 -55.57 10.99
N SER A 242 -0.29 -55.74 11.60
CA SER A 242 -0.39 -56.42 12.90
C SER A 242 0.10 -57.86 12.75
N LYS A 243 0.95 -58.31 13.69
CA LYS A 243 1.48 -59.68 13.72
C LYS A 243 0.39 -60.76 13.70
N SER A 244 -0.79 -60.45 14.22
CA SER A 244 -1.94 -61.37 14.22
C SER A 244 -2.67 -61.47 12.87
N ALA A 245 -2.42 -60.55 11.94
CA ALA A 245 -3.10 -60.46 10.65
C ALA A 245 -2.13 -60.61 9.47
N MET A 246 -1.15 -59.71 9.34
CA MET A 246 -0.16 -59.63 8.24
C MET A 246 -0.78 -59.74 6.83
N LYS A 247 -1.97 -59.18 6.64
CA LYS A 247 -2.77 -59.27 5.40
C LYS A 247 -3.84 -58.19 5.34
N VAL A 248 -4.51 -58.06 4.19
CA VAL A 248 -5.71 -57.23 4.06
C VAL A 248 -6.87 -57.86 4.83
N VAL A 249 -7.46 -57.09 5.74
CA VAL A 249 -8.55 -57.54 6.62
C VAL A 249 -9.65 -56.49 6.73
N ASP A 250 -10.85 -56.94 7.05
CA ASP A 250 -11.92 -56.07 7.55
C ASP A 250 -11.84 -56.03 9.08
N GLN A 251 -11.70 -54.82 9.63
CA GLN A 251 -11.66 -54.60 11.07
C GLN A 251 -12.66 -53.51 11.45
N LYS A 252 -13.53 -53.79 12.44
CA LYS A 252 -14.49 -52.79 12.91
C LYS A 252 -13.74 -51.58 13.46
N ILE A 253 -14.15 -50.36 13.08
CA ILE A 253 -13.40 -49.14 13.42
C ILE A 253 -13.34 -48.96 14.95
N THR A 254 -14.41 -49.27 15.66
CA THR A 254 -14.46 -49.21 17.13
C THR A 254 -13.44 -50.15 17.76
N ASP A 255 -13.39 -51.41 17.31
CA ASP A 255 -12.49 -52.42 17.86
C ASP A 255 -11.02 -52.07 17.55
N TYR A 256 -10.76 -51.51 16.37
CA TYR A 256 -9.44 -50.98 16.03
C TYR A 256 -9.02 -49.87 17.00
N LEU A 257 -9.92 -48.92 17.29
CA LEU A 257 -9.63 -47.83 18.22
C LEU A 257 -9.41 -48.39 19.63
N ASP A 258 -10.22 -49.31 20.11
CA ASP A 258 -10.08 -49.92 21.45
C ASP A 258 -8.72 -50.59 21.66
N ILE A 259 -8.21 -51.26 20.63
CA ILE A 259 -6.87 -51.86 20.64
C ILE A 259 -5.77 -50.78 20.55
N ASN A 260 -5.98 -49.75 19.72
CA ASN A 260 -4.98 -48.73 19.42
C ASN A 260 -5.26 -47.42 20.17
N THR A 261 -5.03 -47.42 21.48
CA THR A 261 -5.29 -46.25 22.35
C THR A 261 -4.43 -45.01 22.05
N SER A 262 -3.34 -45.17 21.30
CA SER A 262 -2.47 -44.05 20.84
C SER A 262 -3.06 -43.24 19.67
N VAL A 263 -4.15 -43.71 19.05
CA VAL A 263 -4.83 -42.99 17.97
C VAL A 263 -5.59 -41.81 18.56
N ILE A 264 -5.26 -40.61 18.11
CA ILE A 264 -5.88 -39.36 18.59
C ILE A 264 -7.10 -38.96 17.77
N GLY A 265 -7.25 -39.50 16.56
CA GLY A 265 -8.42 -39.28 15.73
C GLY A 265 -8.31 -39.83 14.31
N LEU A 266 -9.32 -39.55 13.51
CA LEU A 266 -9.49 -40.13 12.18
C LEU A 266 -9.77 -39.05 11.12
N LEU A 267 -9.17 -39.21 9.94
CA LEU A 267 -9.43 -38.41 8.75
C LEU A 267 -10.33 -39.20 7.82
N PHE A 268 -11.21 -38.53 7.07
CA PHE A 268 -12.09 -39.18 6.11
C PHE A 268 -12.11 -38.43 4.78
N PHE A 269 -11.77 -39.13 3.70
CA PHE A 269 -11.78 -38.58 2.35
C PHE A 269 -12.76 -39.33 1.46
N ARG A 270 -13.28 -38.69 0.42
CA ARG A 270 -14.14 -39.34 -0.57
C ARG A 270 -13.62 -39.06 -1.97
N SER A 271 -13.41 -40.11 -2.75
CA SER A 271 -12.88 -39.96 -4.11
C SER A 271 -13.83 -39.19 -5.02
N ASN A 272 -13.26 -38.29 -5.82
CA ASN A 272 -13.98 -37.42 -6.75
C ASN A 272 -14.38 -38.19 -8.01
N ALA A 273 -15.57 -37.92 -8.56
CA ALA A 273 -16.03 -38.53 -9.81
C ALA A 273 -15.07 -38.24 -10.99
N THR A 274 -14.47 -37.05 -11.00
CA THR A 274 -13.38 -36.65 -11.90
C THR A 274 -12.29 -35.95 -11.11
N MET A 275 -11.05 -36.11 -11.55
CA MET A 275 -9.89 -35.39 -11.02
C MET A 275 -10.05 -33.88 -11.29
N GLN A 276 -9.99 -33.05 -10.23
CA GLN A 276 -10.25 -31.61 -10.33
C GLN A 276 -8.94 -30.81 -10.24
N PRO A 277 -8.66 -29.87 -11.15
CA PRO A 277 -7.45 -29.05 -11.09
C PRO A 277 -7.45 -28.19 -9.82
N ILE A 278 -6.34 -28.22 -9.07
CA ILE A 278 -6.14 -27.33 -7.91
C ILE A 278 -5.90 -25.90 -8.39
N GLN A 279 -6.40 -24.93 -7.63
CA GLN A 279 -6.22 -23.51 -7.91
C GLN A 279 -5.20 -22.92 -6.93
N GLY A 280 -4.21 -22.20 -7.45
CA GLY A 280 -3.29 -21.35 -6.72
C GLY A 280 -3.61 -19.87 -6.85
N THR A 281 -2.90 -19.03 -6.09
CA THR A 281 -3.08 -17.57 -6.08
C THR A 281 -1.83 -16.88 -6.62
N LEU A 282 -1.97 -16.02 -7.63
CA LEU A 282 -0.89 -15.18 -8.14
C LEU A 282 -1.14 -13.72 -7.74
N ASN A 283 -0.26 -13.17 -6.90
CA ASN A 283 -0.24 -11.77 -6.50
C ASN A 283 0.81 -11.01 -7.33
N ILE A 284 0.49 -9.81 -7.79
CA ILE A 284 1.40 -8.92 -8.48
C ILE A 284 1.45 -7.60 -7.71
N GLU A 285 2.59 -7.34 -7.08
CA GLU A 285 2.84 -6.15 -6.28
C GLU A 285 3.65 -5.13 -7.08
N TYR A 286 3.34 -3.85 -6.88
CA TYR A 286 4.07 -2.73 -7.45
C TYR A 286 4.56 -1.85 -6.31
N VAL A 287 5.85 -1.85 -6.05
CA VAL A 287 6.44 -1.18 -4.88
C VAL A 287 7.47 -0.13 -5.27
N ASP A 288 7.67 0.86 -4.42
CA ASP A 288 8.79 1.81 -4.51
C ASP A 288 10.10 1.16 -4.00
N GLU A 289 11.20 1.92 -4.04
CA GLU A 289 12.51 1.51 -3.54
C GLU A 289 12.53 1.22 -2.02
N SER A 290 11.54 1.71 -1.28
CA SER A 290 11.37 1.49 0.16
C SER A 290 10.43 0.31 0.47
N GLY A 291 9.87 -0.35 -0.56
CA GLY A 291 8.92 -1.46 -0.42
C GLY A 291 7.48 -1.03 -0.18
N ASN A 292 7.14 0.26 -0.31
CA ASN A 292 5.75 0.73 -0.20
C ASN A 292 5.02 0.52 -1.53
N ASN A 293 3.76 0.09 -1.48
CA ASN A 293 2.96 -0.05 -2.69
C ASN A 293 2.76 1.30 -3.39
N VAL A 294 3.14 1.38 -4.67
CA VAL A 294 2.88 2.53 -5.56
C VAL A 294 1.57 2.37 -6.33
N ARG A 295 1.01 1.16 -6.34
CA ARG A 295 -0.26 0.78 -6.95
C ARG A 295 -0.83 -0.43 -6.21
N PRO A 296 -2.16 -0.64 -6.16
CA PRO A 296 -2.74 -1.83 -5.54
C PRO A 296 -2.15 -3.14 -6.09
N THR A 297 -1.97 -4.13 -5.21
CA THR A 297 -1.63 -5.50 -5.59
C THR A 297 -2.74 -6.11 -6.44
N GLU A 298 -2.39 -6.64 -7.61
CA GLU A 298 -3.33 -7.44 -8.41
C GLU A 298 -3.31 -8.89 -7.93
N THR A 299 -4.48 -9.49 -7.73
CA THR A 299 -4.59 -10.90 -7.31
C THR A 299 -5.42 -11.69 -8.30
N MET A 300 -4.89 -12.82 -8.76
CA MET A 300 -5.55 -13.73 -9.70
C MET A 300 -5.60 -15.15 -9.13
N LYS A 301 -6.70 -15.86 -9.37
CA LYS A 301 -6.76 -17.32 -9.21
C LYS A 301 -6.33 -17.98 -10.53
N LYS A 302 -5.35 -18.88 -10.44
CA LYS A 302 -4.80 -19.62 -11.57
C LYS A 302 -4.70 -21.10 -11.22
N THR A 303 -4.53 -21.95 -12.21
CA THR A 303 -4.34 -23.39 -11.94
C THR A 303 -2.99 -23.58 -11.25
N TYR A 304 -2.93 -24.39 -10.19
CA TYR A 304 -1.69 -24.77 -9.53
C TYR A 304 -0.80 -25.52 -10.53
N GLY A 305 0.49 -25.17 -10.58
CA GLY A 305 1.44 -25.62 -11.58
C GLY A 305 1.39 -24.87 -12.91
N GLU A 306 0.39 -24.01 -13.15
CA GLU A 306 0.28 -23.23 -14.39
C GLU A 306 1.49 -22.29 -14.54
N ALA A 307 2.13 -22.32 -15.71
CA ALA A 307 3.21 -21.39 -16.01
C ALA A 307 2.66 -19.95 -16.13
N TYR A 308 3.42 -18.99 -15.61
CA TYR A 308 3.12 -17.57 -15.74
C TYR A 308 4.36 -16.78 -16.14
N GLU A 309 4.12 -15.67 -16.84
CA GLU A 309 5.11 -14.64 -17.14
C GLU A 309 4.37 -13.30 -17.14
N VAL A 310 4.82 -12.36 -16.32
CA VAL A 310 4.21 -11.04 -16.14
C VAL A 310 5.24 -9.98 -16.53
N ALA A 311 4.83 -9.05 -17.39
CA ALA A 311 5.64 -7.90 -17.77
C ALA A 311 5.38 -6.74 -16.81
N ALA A 312 6.43 -5.95 -16.54
CA ALA A 312 6.29 -4.73 -15.75
C ALA A 312 5.39 -3.73 -16.51
N PRO A 313 4.27 -3.26 -15.94
CA PRO A 313 3.48 -2.21 -16.57
C PRO A 313 4.24 -0.88 -16.58
N ASN A 314 3.92 -0.05 -17.56
CA ASN A 314 4.31 1.36 -17.52
C ASN A 314 3.47 2.07 -16.45
N LEU A 315 4.13 2.67 -15.46
CA LEU A 315 3.47 3.43 -14.40
C LEU A 315 3.80 4.93 -14.58
N PRO A 316 2.82 5.79 -14.87
CA PRO A 316 3.05 7.23 -15.03
C PRO A 316 3.76 7.83 -13.80
N GLY A 317 4.79 8.65 -14.03
CA GLY A 317 5.61 9.26 -12.96
C GLY A 317 6.68 8.35 -12.35
N TYR A 318 6.71 7.07 -12.75
CA TYR A 318 7.61 6.06 -12.21
C TYR A 318 8.47 5.44 -13.31
N THR A 319 9.76 5.29 -13.04
CA THR A 319 10.66 4.46 -13.84
C THR A 319 10.72 3.07 -13.26
N TYR A 320 10.42 2.05 -14.06
CA TYR A 320 10.62 0.65 -13.68
C TYR A 320 12.10 0.38 -13.39
N LEU A 321 12.38 -0.30 -12.26
CA LEU A 321 13.72 -0.70 -11.87
C LEU A 321 13.97 -2.19 -12.08
N THR A 322 13.24 -3.04 -11.36
CA THR A 322 13.52 -4.48 -11.27
C THR A 322 12.26 -5.29 -11.02
N ALA A 323 12.30 -6.58 -11.32
CA ALA A 323 11.23 -7.52 -11.01
C ALA A 323 11.79 -8.72 -10.22
N LYS A 324 10.97 -9.27 -9.35
CA LYS A 324 11.21 -10.54 -8.66
C LYS A 324 10.08 -11.51 -8.99
N ASN A 325 10.46 -12.76 -9.28
CA ASN A 325 9.53 -13.85 -9.59
C ASN A 325 8.54 -13.49 -10.71
N ASN A 326 8.94 -12.74 -11.74
CA ASN A 326 8.02 -12.35 -12.81
C ASN A 326 7.79 -13.46 -13.86
N LYS A 327 8.37 -14.64 -13.65
CA LYS A 327 8.15 -15.85 -14.42
C LYS A 327 8.32 -17.09 -13.54
N GLY A 328 7.47 -18.09 -13.71
CA GLY A 328 7.52 -19.34 -12.94
C GLY A 328 6.28 -20.19 -13.12
N THR A 329 5.99 -21.06 -12.15
CA THR A 329 4.73 -21.81 -12.03
C THR A 329 3.96 -21.36 -10.80
N VAL A 330 2.63 -21.38 -10.87
CA VAL A 330 1.76 -20.97 -9.77
C VAL A 330 1.75 -22.03 -8.66
N GLY A 331 2.18 -21.68 -7.45
CA GLY A 331 2.02 -22.50 -6.23
C GLY A 331 0.73 -22.14 -5.48
N ASP A 332 0.63 -22.50 -4.20
CA ASP A 332 -0.54 -22.15 -3.36
C ASP A 332 -0.77 -20.63 -3.30
N THR A 333 0.30 -19.90 -3.02
CA THR A 333 0.39 -18.44 -3.17
C THR A 333 1.75 -18.09 -3.77
N THR A 334 1.72 -17.40 -4.89
CA THR A 334 2.89 -16.92 -5.63
C THR A 334 2.83 -15.41 -5.72
N THR A 335 3.91 -14.72 -5.38
CA THR A 335 3.99 -13.25 -5.46
C THR A 335 5.06 -12.82 -6.45
N VAL A 336 4.63 -12.03 -7.43
CA VAL A 336 5.47 -11.24 -8.34
C VAL A 336 5.60 -9.85 -7.76
N THR A 337 6.81 -9.30 -7.71
CA THR A 337 7.02 -7.92 -7.23
C THR A 337 7.77 -7.12 -8.28
N PHE A 338 7.21 -6.00 -8.70
CA PHE A 338 7.85 -5.01 -9.54
C PHE A 338 8.25 -3.80 -8.70
N THR A 339 9.53 -3.41 -8.75
CA THR A 339 10.05 -2.25 -8.04
C THR A 339 10.21 -1.07 -8.99
N TYR A 340 9.74 0.10 -8.58
CA TYR A 340 9.77 1.35 -9.34
C TYR A 340 10.47 2.46 -8.56
N ARG A 341 11.03 3.42 -9.30
CA ARG A 341 11.53 4.69 -8.77
C ARG A 341 10.64 5.81 -9.22
N TYR A 342 10.20 6.63 -8.29
CA TYR A 342 9.56 7.90 -8.65
C TYR A 342 10.60 8.82 -9.30
N VAL A 343 10.34 9.28 -10.52
CA VAL A 343 11.28 10.12 -11.28
C VAL A 343 10.79 11.55 -11.53
N SER A 344 9.59 11.90 -11.05
CA SER A 344 9.02 13.27 -10.95
C SER A 344 9.19 14.22 -12.14
N GLU A 345 8.09 14.65 -12.77
CA GLU A 345 7.75 16.05 -13.13
C GLU A 345 6.62 16.14 -14.18
N GLU A 346 6.30 15.07 -14.90
CA GLU A 346 5.17 15.08 -15.84
C GLU A 346 3.84 14.75 -15.13
N TYR A 347 3.33 15.71 -14.37
CA TYR A 347 1.90 15.75 -14.02
C TYR A 347 1.24 16.92 -14.73
N GLU A 348 -0.01 16.74 -15.15
CA GLU A 348 -0.77 17.81 -15.77
C GLU A 348 -1.26 18.80 -14.69
N ILE A 349 -1.12 20.10 -14.96
CA ILE A 349 -1.70 21.16 -14.12
C ILE A 349 -2.98 21.63 -14.80
N GLN A 350 -4.12 21.36 -14.17
CA GLN A 350 -5.41 21.89 -14.61
C GLN A 350 -5.64 23.25 -13.96
N PHE A 351 -5.38 24.33 -14.71
CA PHE A 351 -5.53 25.70 -14.22
C PHE A 351 -6.14 26.63 -15.27
N ASN A 352 -7.46 26.83 -15.16
CA ASN A 352 -8.24 27.62 -16.12
C ASN A 352 -8.06 29.14 -15.90
N ASP A 353 -8.40 29.94 -16.91
CA ASP A 353 -8.17 31.39 -16.87
C ASP A 353 -9.05 32.11 -15.85
N THR A 354 -10.25 31.60 -15.55
CA THR A 354 -11.10 32.11 -14.46
C THR A 354 -10.41 31.99 -13.11
N SER A 355 -9.83 30.83 -12.82
CA SER A 355 -9.10 30.58 -11.59
C SER A 355 -7.81 31.40 -11.52
N LYS A 356 -7.08 31.58 -12.64
CA LYS A 356 -5.92 32.49 -12.67
C LYS A 356 -6.33 33.92 -12.32
N LYS A 357 -7.46 34.39 -12.87
CA LYS A 357 -7.95 35.73 -12.56
C LYS A 357 -8.32 35.87 -11.08
N MET A 358 -9.01 34.87 -10.51
CA MET A 358 -9.33 34.83 -9.08
C MET A 358 -8.07 34.84 -8.20
N MET A 359 -7.02 34.11 -8.60
CA MET A 359 -5.75 34.10 -7.89
C MET A 359 -5.11 35.50 -7.84
N GLU A 360 -5.07 36.21 -8.97
CA GLU A 360 -4.54 37.59 -9.03
C GLU A 360 -5.38 38.57 -8.20
N ASP A 361 -6.70 38.40 -8.17
CA ASP A 361 -7.59 39.21 -7.33
C ASP A 361 -7.30 38.97 -5.84
N VAL A 362 -7.08 37.72 -5.43
CA VAL A 362 -6.68 37.38 -4.05
C VAL A 362 -5.31 37.97 -3.69
N PHE A 363 -4.31 37.88 -4.57
CA PHE A 363 -3.01 38.52 -4.34
C PHE A 363 -3.13 40.04 -4.20
N THR A 364 -3.97 40.67 -5.03
CA THR A 364 -4.26 42.11 -4.93
C THR A 364 -4.91 42.46 -3.60
N LEU A 365 -5.89 41.66 -3.15
CA LEU A 365 -6.55 41.84 -1.86
C LEU A 365 -5.57 41.71 -0.69
N LEU A 366 -4.71 40.69 -0.71
CA LEU A 366 -3.70 40.50 0.33
C LEU A 366 -2.66 41.62 0.33
N LYS A 367 -2.21 42.07 -0.84
CA LYS A 367 -1.27 43.20 -0.99
C LYS A 367 -1.84 44.49 -0.41
N LYS A 368 -3.12 44.79 -0.69
CA LYS A 368 -3.83 45.96 -0.14
C LYS A 368 -4.03 45.90 1.37
N ASN A 369 -4.15 44.69 1.92
CA ASN A 369 -4.39 44.46 3.35
C ASN A 369 -3.14 43.93 4.07
N ASN A 370 -1.93 44.23 3.56
CA ASN A 370 -0.67 43.66 4.04
C ASN A 370 -0.41 43.93 5.54
N LEU A 371 -0.89 45.06 6.07
CA LEU A 371 -0.71 45.44 7.48
C LEU A 371 -1.78 44.89 8.43
N LYS A 372 -2.82 44.24 7.91
CA LYS A 372 -3.86 43.61 8.74
C LYS A 372 -3.29 42.41 9.51
N SER A 373 -3.93 42.08 10.62
CA SER A 373 -3.62 40.87 11.37
C SER A 373 -3.92 39.62 10.54
N ASP A 374 -3.31 38.50 10.92
CA ASP A 374 -3.51 37.23 10.21
C ASP A 374 -4.97 36.76 10.28
N GLU A 375 -5.67 37.01 11.38
CA GLU A 375 -7.10 36.70 11.54
C GLU A 375 -7.95 37.53 10.55
N GLU A 376 -7.66 38.83 10.40
CA GLU A 376 -8.33 39.70 9.43
C GLU A 376 -8.01 39.31 7.97
N LYS A 377 -6.74 39.02 7.65
CA LYS A 377 -6.33 38.57 6.32
C LYS A 377 -7.03 37.27 5.95
N LEU A 378 -7.14 36.34 6.90
CA LEU A 378 -7.82 35.08 6.69
C LEU A 378 -9.31 35.29 6.43
N ASP A 379 -9.99 36.12 7.20
CA ASP A 379 -11.40 36.46 6.91
C ASP A 379 -11.55 37.08 5.52
N ILE A 380 -10.64 37.98 5.11
CA ILE A 380 -10.65 38.61 3.78
C ILE A 380 -10.50 37.57 2.66
N ILE A 381 -9.51 36.67 2.74
CA ILE A 381 -9.30 35.70 1.65
C ILE A 381 -10.36 34.60 1.64
N SER A 382 -10.79 34.14 2.82
CA SER A 382 -11.78 33.08 2.90
C SER A 382 -13.16 33.59 2.46
N SER A 383 -13.49 34.87 2.72
CA SER A 383 -14.74 35.49 2.27
C SER A 383 -14.77 35.80 0.77
N TYR A 384 -13.62 35.96 0.11
CA TYR A 384 -13.56 36.09 -1.36
C TYR A 384 -14.25 34.92 -2.07
N PHE A 385 -14.22 33.74 -1.46
CA PHE A 385 -14.86 32.54 -2.00
C PHE A 385 -16.34 32.39 -1.66
N LEU A 386 -16.95 33.27 -0.87
CA LEU A 386 -18.39 33.21 -0.61
C LEU A 386 -19.17 33.18 -1.92
N ASP A 387 -20.24 32.40 -1.94
CA ASP A 387 -21.06 32.12 -3.12
C ASP A 387 -20.39 31.30 -4.24
N THR A 388 -19.11 30.92 -4.11
CA THR A 388 -18.45 30.03 -5.07
C THR A 388 -19.16 28.67 -5.09
N PRO A 389 -19.56 28.15 -6.27
CA PRO A 389 -20.31 26.90 -6.38
C PRO A 389 -19.62 25.70 -5.76
N TYR A 390 -20.42 24.83 -5.14
CA TYR A 390 -19.97 23.51 -4.67
C TYR A 390 -19.96 22.52 -5.83
N VAL A 391 -18.83 21.87 -6.08
CA VAL A 391 -18.68 20.80 -7.07
C VAL A 391 -17.94 19.62 -6.45
N ALA A 392 -18.61 18.47 -6.32
CA ALA A 392 -17.99 17.25 -5.81
C ALA A 392 -16.96 16.67 -6.80
N ASN A 393 -15.99 15.92 -6.26
CA ASN A 393 -14.99 15.16 -7.03
C ASN A 393 -14.19 16.05 -8.00
N ARG A 394 -13.80 17.25 -7.55
CA ARG A 394 -13.14 18.21 -8.44
C ARG A 394 -11.71 17.81 -8.81
N LEU A 395 -11.02 17.11 -7.92
CA LEU A 395 -9.65 16.63 -8.12
C LEU A 395 -9.62 15.40 -9.04
N VAL A 396 -8.59 15.31 -9.89
CA VAL A 396 -8.41 14.24 -10.88
C VAL A 396 -7.29 13.30 -10.42
N GLY A 397 -7.56 12.00 -10.53
CA GLY A 397 -6.62 10.92 -10.20
C GLY A 397 -7.29 9.79 -9.45
N SER A 398 -6.83 8.57 -9.69
CA SER A 398 -7.33 7.36 -9.06
C SER A 398 -6.22 6.29 -9.01
N THR A 399 -6.56 5.05 -8.64
CA THR A 399 -5.62 3.92 -8.76
C THR A 399 -5.37 3.47 -10.20
N THR A 400 -6.19 3.93 -11.14
CA THR A 400 -6.13 3.59 -12.56
C THR A 400 -5.81 4.79 -13.45
N ASP A 401 -6.09 6.01 -12.97
CA ASP A 401 -5.91 7.25 -13.72
C ASP A 401 -4.79 8.09 -13.09
N PRO A 402 -3.91 8.70 -13.90
CA PRO A 402 -2.84 9.53 -13.39
C PRO A 402 -3.41 10.73 -12.62
N GLU A 403 -2.78 11.03 -11.48
CA GLU A 403 -3.08 12.21 -10.69
C GLU A 403 -2.73 13.48 -11.47
N GLN A 404 -3.57 14.50 -11.36
CA GLN A 404 -3.31 15.83 -11.90
C GLN A 404 -3.41 16.89 -10.80
N LEU A 405 -2.60 17.95 -10.91
CA LEU A 405 -2.68 19.07 -9.98
C LEU A 405 -3.80 20.02 -10.42
N VAL A 406 -4.97 19.88 -9.80
CA VAL A 406 -6.15 20.70 -10.13
C VAL A 406 -6.22 21.98 -9.29
N ILE A 407 -6.29 23.12 -9.99
CA ILE A 407 -6.48 24.47 -9.43
C ILE A 407 -7.77 25.06 -10.02
N ALA A 408 -8.87 24.84 -9.32
CA ALA A 408 -10.21 25.28 -9.71
C ALA A 408 -10.78 26.20 -8.62
N LEU A 409 -10.32 27.44 -8.56
CA LEU A 409 -10.73 28.41 -7.53
C LEU A 409 -12.21 28.80 -7.65
N ASN A 410 -12.82 28.57 -8.81
CA ASN A 410 -14.22 28.89 -9.09
C ASN A 410 -15.21 27.74 -8.82
N GLU A 411 -14.74 26.56 -8.38
CA GLU A 411 -15.54 25.36 -8.14
C GLU A 411 -14.91 24.57 -7.00
N LEU A 412 -15.57 24.54 -5.84
CA LEU A 412 -14.96 24.05 -4.62
C LEU A 412 -15.71 22.86 -4.03
N ASP A 413 -14.98 21.99 -3.36
CA ASP A 413 -15.53 21.14 -2.31
C ASP A 413 -14.94 21.56 -0.96
N CYS A 414 -15.32 20.86 0.12
CA CYS A 414 -14.90 21.27 1.45
C CYS A 414 -13.39 21.14 1.69
N PHE A 415 -12.71 20.17 1.07
CA PHE A 415 -11.26 20.02 1.22
C PHE A 415 -10.48 21.01 0.35
N THR A 416 -10.84 21.11 -0.93
CA THR A 416 -10.17 22.00 -1.88
C THR A 416 -10.29 23.46 -1.45
N TYR A 417 -11.41 23.85 -0.83
CA TYR A 417 -11.56 25.18 -0.24
C TYR A 417 -10.48 25.48 0.83
N LEU A 418 -10.27 24.55 1.77
CA LEU A 418 -9.23 24.67 2.80
C LEU A 418 -7.83 24.68 2.18
N ASP A 419 -7.57 23.75 1.25
CA ASP A 419 -6.27 23.67 0.56
C ASP A 419 -5.88 25.01 -0.06
N TYR A 420 -6.81 25.66 -0.75
CA TYR A 420 -6.54 26.91 -1.45
C TYR A 420 -6.34 28.06 -0.49
N VAL A 421 -7.22 28.22 0.53
CA VAL A 421 -7.07 29.27 1.54
C VAL A 421 -5.74 29.16 2.28
N GLU A 422 -5.36 27.95 2.70
CA GLU A 422 -4.07 27.71 3.37
C GLU A 422 -2.89 28.00 2.44
N SER A 423 -2.97 27.60 1.16
CA SER A 423 -1.91 27.85 0.18
C SER A 423 -1.64 29.34 -0.05
N PHE A 424 -2.69 30.17 -0.05
CA PHE A 424 -2.57 31.62 -0.24
C PHE A 424 -1.77 32.32 0.86
N LYS A 425 -1.72 31.77 2.08
CA LYS A 425 -1.04 32.41 3.21
C LYS A 425 0.44 32.65 2.96
N GLN A 426 1.07 31.78 2.17
CA GLN A 426 2.50 31.79 1.92
C GLN A 426 2.85 32.11 0.46
N SER A 427 1.91 32.71 -0.30
CA SER A 427 2.05 32.92 -1.74
C SER A 427 1.82 34.37 -2.15
N HIS A 428 2.74 34.89 -2.97
CA HIS A 428 2.62 36.18 -3.64
C HIS A 428 2.61 36.06 -5.16
N THR A 429 2.91 34.88 -5.68
CA THR A 429 2.94 34.57 -7.12
C THR A 429 2.26 33.25 -7.39
N GLN A 430 1.88 33.03 -8.66
CA GLN A 430 1.34 31.76 -9.13
C GLN A 430 2.27 30.57 -8.82
N GLU A 431 3.59 30.74 -9.02
CA GLU A 431 4.56 29.68 -8.77
C GLU A 431 4.63 29.31 -7.29
N GLU A 432 4.68 30.31 -6.41
CA GLU A 432 4.63 30.08 -4.96
C GLU A 432 3.34 29.39 -4.55
N PHE A 433 2.20 29.78 -5.14
CA PHE A 433 0.92 29.13 -4.88
C PHE A 433 0.91 27.66 -5.29
N ILE A 434 1.39 27.33 -6.49
CA ILE A 434 1.49 25.95 -6.97
C ILE A 434 2.35 25.12 -6.01
N ASN A 435 3.49 25.66 -5.58
CA ASN A 435 4.40 24.97 -4.68
C ASN A 435 3.80 24.76 -3.28
N ASN A 436 3.12 25.77 -2.74
CA ASN A 436 2.45 25.65 -1.44
C ASN A 436 1.26 24.70 -1.51
N LEU A 437 0.47 24.74 -2.59
CA LEU A 437 -0.64 23.81 -2.80
C LEU A 437 -0.16 22.36 -2.82
N LYS A 438 0.98 22.08 -3.46
CA LYS A 438 1.57 20.73 -3.44
C LYS A 438 1.89 20.27 -2.01
N ARG A 439 2.47 21.16 -1.19
CA ARG A 439 2.82 20.86 0.21
C ARG A 439 1.60 20.67 1.10
N VAL A 440 0.56 21.47 0.87
CA VAL A 440 -0.69 21.38 1.61
C VAL A 440 -1.42 20.07 1.27
N ARG A 441 -1.60 19.77 -0.02
CA ARG A 441 -2.46 18.68 -0.52
C ARG A 441 -1.78 17.31 -0.60
N TYR A 442 -0.47 17.25 -0.79
CA TYR A 442 0.25 16.00 -1.03
C TYR A 442 1.39 15.79 -0.06
N ARG A 443 1.55 14.55 0.40
CA ARG A 443 2.70 14.13 1.21
C ARG A 443 3.96 14.23 0.38
N GLU A 444 5.02 14.74 1.01
CA GLU A 444 6.31 15.01 0.35
C GLU A 444 6.20 15.94 -0.88
N ALA A 445 5.08 16.67 -1.03
CA ALA A 445 4.74 17.45 -2.22
C ALA A 445 4.74 16.66 -3.55
N LYS A 446 4.52 15.34 -3.50
CA LYS A 446 4.43 14.46 -4.69
C LYS A 446 3.00 14.39 -5.23
N VAL A 447 2.78 14.87 -6.46
CA VAL A 447 1.46 14.89 -7.10
C VAL A 447 1.09 13.48 -7.57
N GLU A 448 0.60 12.66 -6.64
CA GLU A 448 0.12 11.31 -6.90
C GLU A 448 -1.11 11.00 -6.06
N TYR A 449 -1.98 10.15 -6.59
CA TYR A 449 -3.25 9.81 -5.95
C TYR A 449 -3.04 9.22 -4.56
N LEU A 450 -2.10 8.27 -4.41
CA LEU A 450 -1.81 7.67 -3.10
C LEU A 450 -1.02 8.61 -2.18
N HIS A 451 -0.34 9.64 -2.70
CA HIS A 451 0.36 10.64 -1.88
C HIS A 451 -0.55 11.80 -1.45
N ARG A 452 -1.74 11.94 -2.03
CA ARG A 452 -2.73 12.94 -1.62
C ARG A 452 -3.14 12.72 -0.16
N LYS A 453 -3.28 13.80 0.60
CA LYS A 453 -3.79 13.81 1.98
C LYS A 453 -5.31 13.67 1.95
N HIS A 454 -5.80 12.42 2.01
CA HIS A 454 -7.22 12.10 1.85
C HIS A 454 -8.02 12.24 3.15
N PHE A 455 -7.36 12.12 4.29
CA PHE A 455 -7.98 12.24 5.60
C PHE A 455 -7.66 13.61 6.19
N TYR A 456 -8.62 14.22 6.87
CA TYR A 456 -8.44 15.57 7.44
C TYR A 456 -7.26 15.61 8.41
N SER A 457 -7.12 14.57 9.22
CA SER A 457 -6.02 14.38 10.17
C SER A 457 -4.64 14.20 9.51
N ASP A 458 -4.56 13.94 8.20
CA ASP A 458 -3.28 13.94 7.48
C ASP A 458 -2.59 15.31 7.53
N TRP A 459 -3.35 16.40 7.74
CA TRP A 459 -2.81 17.75 7.91
C TRP A 459 -1.93 17.92 9.15
N TYR A 460 -2.11 17.10 10.21
CA TYR A 460 -1.27 17.15 11.41
C TYR A 460 -0.37 15.92 11.60
N SER A 461 -0.65 14.80 10.93
CA SER A 461 0.03 13.53 11.19
C SER A 461 1.03 13.08 10.12
N GLU A 462 0.99 13.66 8.93
CA GLU A 462 1.86 13.25 7.82
C GLU A 462 3.04 14.23 7.62
N SER A 463 4.00 13.84 6.77
CA SER A 463 5.12 14.72 6.41
C SER A 463 4.61 16.05 5.83
N GLN A 464 5.32 17.14 6.13
CA GLN A 464 4.86 18.51 5.88
C GLN A 464 3.57 18.83 6.66
N ILE A 465 3.68 18.84 7.99
CA ILE A 465 2.61 19.16 8.94
C ILE A 465 2.09 20.58 8.65
N VAL A 466 0.84 20.66 8.23
CA VAL A 466 0.16 21.90 7.81
C VAL A 466 -0.46 22.60 9.02
N ALA A 467 -1.06 21.84 9.92
CA ALA A 467 -1.79 22.35 11.06
C ALA A 467 -1.54 21.53 12.33
N THR A 468 -1.82 22.13 13.48
CA THR A 468 -1.76 21.52 14.80
C THR A 468 -3.17 21.17 15.28
N ASP A 469 -3.36 19.98 15.85
CA ASP A 469 -4.59 19.60 16.56
C ASP A 469 -4.71 20.39 17.87
N LEU A 470 -5.62 21.36 17.93
CA LEU A 470 -5.83 22.21 19.10
C LEU A 470 -6.34 21.43 20.31
N LEU A 471 -7.01 20.29 20.09
CA LEU A 471 -7.62 19.51 21.16
C LEU A 471 -6.61 18.69 21.96
N THR A 472 -5.35 18.67 21.53
CA THR A 472 -4.23 18.17 22.34
C THR A 472 -3.85 19.10 23.49
N ASN A 473 -4.33 20.36 23.48
CA ASN A 473 -4.10 21.30 24.57
C ASN A 473 -4.82 20.83 25.86
N PRO A 474 -4.11 20.74 27.01
CA PRO A 474 -4.70 20.33 28.28
C PRO A 474 -5.96 21.10 28.71
N GLU A 475 -6.17 22.32 28.22
CA GLU A 475 -7.39 23.10 28.50
C GLU A 475 -8.68 22.39 28.04
N TYR A 476 -8.61 21.53 27.01
CA TYR A 476 -9.76 20.80 26.47
C TYR A 476 -9.92 19.39 27.05
N ALA A 477 -8.96 18.91 27.85
CA ALA A 477 -8.90 17.51 28.29
C ALA A 477 -10.16 17.01 29.01
N SER A 478 -10.90 17.90 29.68
CA SER A 478 -12.14 17.55 30.40
C SER A 478 -13.38 17.44 29.51
N ILE A 479 -13.31 17.93 28.26
CA ILE A 479 -14.48 18.02 27.37
C ILE A 479 -14.29 17.25 26.05
N ILE A 480 -13.14 16.64 25.81
CA ILE A 480 -12.87 15.86 24.60
C ILE A 480 -13.11 14.36 24.80
N LYS A 481 -13.23 13.65 23.68
CA LYS A 481 -13.12 12.20 23.58
C LYS A 481 -12.08 11.86 22.51
N THR A 482 -11.40 10.75 22.70
CA THR A 482 -10.48 10.18 21.72
C THR A 482 -11.04 8.85 21.23
N ASP A 483 -11.18 8.71 19.92
CA ASP A 483 -11.47 7.42 19.29
C ASP A 483 -10.22 6.95 18.53
N SER A 484 -9.87 5.68 18.69
CA SER A 484 -8.89 5.02 17.81
C SER A 484 -9.60 4.57 16.53
N VAL A 485 -9.16 5.07 15.38
CA VAL A 485 -9.82 4.87 14.09
C VAL A 485 -8.84 4.24 13.10
N ASP A 486 -9.22 3.11 12.52
CA ASP A 486 -8.50 2.49 11.40
C ASP A 486 -8.85 3.22 10.09
N LEU A 487 -8.19 4.36 9.84
CA LEU A 487 -8.42 5.17 8.65
C LEU A 487 -8.26 4.33 7.38
N ASN A 488 -9.09 4.63 6.40
CA ASN A 488 -9.27 3.88 5.17
C ASN A 488 -10.09 2.58 5.30
N GLN A 489 -10.35 2.06 6.50
CA GLN A 489 -11.13 0.82 6.69
C GLN A 489 -12.65 1.08 6.71
N GLY A 490 -13.31 0.92 5.57
CA GLY A 490 -14.77 0.97 5.45
C GLY A 490 -15.46 -0.36 5.77
N ALA A 491 -16.79 -0.33 5.74
CA ALA A 491 -17.64 -1.50 6.05
C ALA A 491 -17.52 -2.64 5.02
N ASN A 492 -17.19 -2.32 3.77
CA ASN A 492 -17.10 -3.27 2.65
C ASN A 492 -15.67 -3.40 2.10
N GLY A 493 -14.65 -3.18 2.94
CA GLY A 493 -13.25 -3.11 2.54
C GLY A 493 -12.69 -1.69 2.66
N VAL A 494 -11.58 -1.40 1.98
CA VAL A 494 -10.93 -0.09 2.07
C VAL A 494 -11.60 0.96 1.18
N TYR A 495 -11.62 2.23 1.60
CA TYR A 495 -12.17 3.33 0.79
C TYR A 495 -11.30 3.64 -0.43
N ILE A 496 -9.98 3.61 -0.24
CA ILE A 496 -8.96 3.96 -1.22
C ILE A 496 -8.09 2.71 -1.42
N PRO A 497 -8.33 1.94 -2.49
CA PRO A 497 -7.50 0.78 -2.80
C PRO A 497 -6.03 1.17 -2.96
N GLY A 498 -5.12 0.36 -2.43
CA GLY A 498 -3.67 0.62 -2.49
C GLY A 498 -3.14 1.59 -1.42
N LEU A 499 -4.00 2.36 -0.76
CA LEU A 499 -3.61 3.13 0.42
C LEU A 499 -3.69 2.23 1.67
N ALA A 500 -2.63 2.22 2.48
CA ALA A 500 -2.61 1.40 3.70
C ALA A 500 -3.68 1.86 4.70
N VAL A 501 -4.29 0.90 5.40
CA VAL A 501 -5.11 1.18 6.59
C VAL A 501 -4.19 1.66 7.70
N ARG A 502 -4.56 2.75 8.36
CA ARG A 502 -3.73 3.38 9.40
C ARG A 502 -4.55 3.66 10.64
N ASN A 503 -4.17 3.03 11.73
CA ASN A 503 -4.74 3.34 13.02
C ASN A 503 -4.30 4.75 13.46
N ARG A 504 -5.26 5.58 13.86
CA ARG A 504 -5.02 6.96 14.32
C ARG A 504 -5.96 7.31 15.46
N ASP A 505 -5.41 7.91 16.50
CA ASP A 505 -6.19 8.50 17.58
C ASP A 505 -6.73 9.86 17.15
N ILE A 506 -8.06 9.98 17.20
CA ILE A 506 -8.80 11.17 16.77
C ILE A 506 -9.43 11.84 17.99
N ASN A 507 -8.91 12.99 18.37
CA ASN A 507 -9.47 13.84 19.42
C ASN A 507 -10.61 14.68 18.85
N PHE A 508 -11.74 14.71 19.54
CA PHE A 508 -12.87 15.56 19.16
C PHE A 508 -13.64 16.00 20.40
N ILE A 509 -14.30 17.16 20.31
CA ILE A 509 -15.28 17.59 21.32
C ILE A 509 -16.62 16.90 20.97
N PRO A 510 -17.15 16.01 21.83
CA PRO A 510 -18.43 15.37 21.58
C PRO A 510 -19.54 16.40 21.45
N ARG A 511 -20.54 16.14 20.60
CA ARG A 511 -21.64 17.06 20.28
C ARG A 511 -22.24 17.73 21.52
N ASN A 512 -22.53 16.96 22.57
CA ASN A 512 -23.18 17.45 23.79
C ASN A 512 -22.30 18.42 24.61
N ASN A 513 -21.00 18.46 24.32
CA ASN A 513 -20.04 19.35 24.97
C ASN A 513 -19.75 20.60 24.11
N VAL A 514 -20.26 20.67 22.88
CA VAL A 514 -20.09 21.84 22.00
C VAL A 514 -21.09 22.91 22.41
N THR A 515 -20.67 23.80 23.32
CA THR A 515 -21.45 24.96 23.78
C THR A 515 -20.94 26.24 23.12
N GLU A 516 -21.73 27.33 23.13
CA GLU A 516 -21.26 28.62 22.61
C GLU A 516 -19.98 29.11 23.33
N ASP A 517 -19.86 28.88 24.63
CA ASP A 517 -18.68 29.31 25.39
C ASP A 517 -17.42 28.51 25.02
N VAL A 518 -17.58 27.22 24.71
CA VAL A 518 -16.50 26.42 24.12
C VAL A 518 -16.16 26.91 22.72
N LEU A 519 -17.15 27.23 21.89
CA LEU A 519 -16.89 27.70 20.52
C LEU A 519 -16.17 29.07 20.47
N LYS A 520 -16.36 29.92 21.48
CA LYS A 520 -15.67 31.22 21.61
C LYS A 520 -14.18 31.10 21.92
N THR A 521 -13.68 29.93 22.35
CA THR A 521 -12.23 29.76 22.61
C THR A 521 -11.42 29.60 21.32
N PHE A 522 -12.07 29.23 20.22
CA PHE A 522 -11.47 29.15 18.89
C PHE A 522 -11.46 30.51 18.21
N LYS A 523 -10.59 30.69 17.23
CA LYS A 523 -10.36 31.98 16.56
C LYS A 523 -10.78 31.93 15.10
N THR A 524 -11.02 33.11 14.53
CA THR A 524 -11.16 33.25 13.09
C THR A 524 -9.93 32.67 12.40
N GLY A 525 -10.14 31.66 11.56
CA GLY A 525 -9.07 30.96 10.87
C GLY A 525 -8.63 29.63 11.43
N ASP A 526 -9.19 29.20 12.57
CA ASP A 526 -9.10 27.80 12.95
C ASP A 526 -9.91 26.95 11.97
N TYR A 527 -9.42 25.75 11.66
CA TYR A 527 -10.11 24.80 10.80
C TYR A 527 -10.96 23.85 11.65
N VAL A 528 -12.18 23.56 11.21
CA VAL A 528 -13.11 22.69 11.92
C VAL A 528 -13.47 21.45 11.10
N GLY A 529 -13.32 20.27 11.71
CA GLY A 529 -13.71 18.99 11.14
C GLY A 529 -15.03 18.49 11.73
N ILE A 530 -15.98 18.09 10.89
CA ILE A 530 -17.28 17.54 11.29
C ILE A 530 -17.20 16.02 11.37
N ARG A 531 -17.24 15.47 12.58
CA ARG A 531 -17.16 14.02 12.80
C ARG A 531 -18.54 13.36 12.81
N LYS A 532 -18.64 12.23 12.13
CA LYS A 532 -19.74 11.26 12.27
C LYS A 532 -19.15 9.89 12.58
N ASN A 533 -19.92 9.01 13.21
CA ASN A 533 -19.49 7.66 13.54
C ASN A 533 -19.54 6.75 12.30
N ILE A 534 -18.62 6.96 11.37
CA ILE A 534 -18.46 6.13 10.17
C ILE A 534 -17.10 5.44 10.25
N ALA A 535 -17.08 4.11 10.12
CA ALA A 535 -15.85 3.32 10.18
C ALA A 535 -14.83 3.83 9.15
N GLY A 536 -13.57 3.96 9.59
CA GLY A 536 -12.43 4.33 8.76
C GLY A 536 -12.37 5.77 8.26
N LEU A 537 -13.22 6.67 8.79
CA LEU A 537 -13.18 8.10 8.52
C LEU A 537 -12.96 8.90 9.81
N ASP A 538 -12.14 9.94 9.74
CA ASP A 538 -11.96 10.92 10.81
C ASP A 538 -13.07 11.98 10.79
N VAL A 539 -13.32 12.57 9.63
CA VAL A 539 -14.37 13.58 9.40
C VAL A 539 -15.19 13.24 8.16
N THR A 540 -16.36 13.87 8.07
CA THR A 540 -17.25 13.78 6.91
C THR A 540 -17.43 15.11 6.19
N HIS A 541 -17.01 16.20 6.83
CA HIS A 541 -17.08 17.55 6.29
C HIS A 541 -16.10 18.45 7.02
N THR A 542 -15.75 19.60 6.45
CA THR A 542 -14.80 20.54 7.04
C THR A 542 -15.10 21.98 6.66
N GLY A 543 -14.51 22.94 7.38
CA GLY A 543 -14.68 24.36 7.16
C GLY A 543 -13.70 25.21 7.97
N ILE A 544 -13.90 26.53 7.90
CA ILE A 544 -13.09 27.54 8.58
C ILE A 544 -13.94 28.23 9.63
N ILE A 545 -13.44 28.38 10.84
CA ILE A 545 -14.07 29.13 11.92
C ILE A 545 -14.01 30.62 11.61
N ILE A 546 -15.15 31.31 11.73
CA ILE A 546 -15.29 32.76 11.63
C ILE A 546 -16.02 33.24 12.89
N GLN A 547 -15.34 34.03 13.72
CA GLN A 547 -15.97 34.65 14.88
C GLN A 547 -16.71 35.91 14.46
N LYS A 548 -18.01 35.99 14.80
CA LYS A 548 -18.88 37.15 14.59
C LYS A 548 -19.48 37.59 15.92
N GLU A 549 -20.05 38.80 15.95
CA GLU A 549 -20.64 39.36 17.17
C GLU A 549 -21.77 38.49 17.75
N ASP A 550 -22.53 37.81 16.89
CA ASP A 550 -23.69 36.99 17.24
C ASP A 550 -23.36 35.48 17.39
N GLY A 551 -22.09 35.10 17.24
CA GLY A 551 -21.61 33.75 17.55
C GLY A 551 -20.52 33.24 16.59
N THR A 552 -20.22 31.95 16.74
CA THR A 552 -19.19 31.26 15.95
C THR A 552 -19.79 30.61 14.71
N TYR A 553 -19.29 31.01 13.55
CA TYR A 553 -19.70 30.51 12.25
C TYR A 553 -18.66 29.55 11.68
N MET A 554 -19.12 28.61 10.87
CA MET A 554 -18.31 27.83 9.96
C MET A 554 -18.52 28.37 8.55
N ARG A 555 -17.46 28.87 7.92
CA ARG A 555 -17.40 29.16 6.49
C ARG A 555 -16.97 27.90 5.76
N HIS A 556 -17.84 27.35 4.91
CA HIS A 556 -17.59 26.06 4.25
C HIS A 556 -18.25 25.97 2.88
N ALA A 557 -17.64 25.18 1.99
CA ALA A 557 -18.26 24.77 0.73
C ALA A 557 -19.36 23.74 1.01
N SER A 558 -20.63 24.19 1.01
CA SER A 558 -21.77 23.38 1.42
C SER A 558 -22.35 22.58 0.26
N SER A 559 -22.41 21.24 0.43
CA SER A 559 -23.10 20.33 -0.48
C SER A 559 -24.61 20.20 -0.19
N SER A 560 -25.14 20.97 0.77
CA SER A 560 -26.58 20.99 1.04
C SER A 560 -27.31 21.47 -0.22
N LYS A 561 -28.39 20.76 -0.59
CA LYS A 561 -29.24 21.11 -1.74
C LYS A 561 -29.78 22.54 -1.68
N SER A 562 -29.94 23.11 -0.49
CA SER A 562 -30.41 24.49 -0.30
C SER A 562 -29.33 25.55 -0.53
N ALA A 563 -28.05 25.17 -0.56
CA ALA A 563 -26.91 26.06 -0.69
C ALA A 563 -26.09 25.80 -1.96
N MET A 564 -25.50 24.60 -2.09
CA MET A 564 -24.61 24.20 -3.19
C MET A 564 -23.49 25.23 -3.51
N LYS A 565 -22.93 25.86 -2.47
CA LYS A 565 -21.93 26.92 -2.57
C LYS A 565 -21.19 27.15 -1.25
N VAL A 566 -20.14 27.96 -1.26
CA VAL A 566 -19.48 28.45 -0.03
C VAL A 566 -20.41 29.41 0.71
N VAL A 567 -20.67 29.10 1.99
CA VAL A 567 -21.57 29.87 2.85
C VAL A 567 -20.98 30.04 4.25
N ASP A 568 -21.41 31.10 4.92
CA ASP A 568 -21.28 31.22 6.37
C ASP A 568 -22.51 30.59 7.02
N GLN A 569 -22.28 29.62 7.90
CA GLN A 569 -23.35 28.97 8.66
C GLN A 569 -23.00 28.97 10.15
N LYS A 570 -23.92 29.46 11.00
CA LYS A 570 -23.71 29.42 12.45
C LYS A 570 -23.56 27.97 12.89
N LEU A 571 -22.51 27.66 13.64
CA LEU A 571 -22.11 26.28 13.89
C LEU A 571 -23.12 25.55 14.79
N THR A 572 -23.76 26.25 15.72
CA THR A 572 -24.89 25.73 16.53
C THR A 572 -26.06 25.31 15.64
N ASP A 573 -26.46 26.15 14.69
CA ASP A 573 -27.59 25.88 13.79
C ASP A 573 -27.28 24.71 12.86
N TYR A 574 -26.03 24.63 12.38
CA TYR A 574 -25.55 23.48 11.62
C TYR A 574 -25.69 22.19 12.42
N LEU A 575 -25.28 22.21 13.69
CA LEU A 575 -25.40 21.05 14.57
C LEU A 575 -26.87 20.70 14.80
N ASP A 576 -27.74 21.65 15.09
CA ASP A 576 -29.18 21.43 15.32
C ASP A 576 -29.87 20.74 14.14
N ILE A 577 -29.52 21.14 12.92
CA ILE A 577 -30.00 20.51 11.68
C ILE A 577 -29.39 19.11 11.52
N ASN A 578 -28.10 18.94 11.80
CA ASN A 578 -27.35 17.70 11.55
C ASN A 578 -27.16 16.89 12.84
N THR A 579 -28.25 16.31 13.35
CA THR A 579 -28.26 15.52 14.59
C THR A 579 -27.35 14.28 14.57
N SER A 580 -26.96 13.81 13.38
CA SER A 580 -26.04 12.67 13.22
C SER A 580 -24.56 13.02 13.49
N VAL A 581 -24.22 14.30 13.69
CA VAL A 581 -22.85 14.73 13.99
C VAL A 581 -22.48 14.26 15.40
N ALA A 582 -21.40 13.48 15.50
CA ALA A 582 -20.90 12.93 16.75
C ALA A 582 -20.06 13.95 17.55
N GLY A 583 -19.38 14.85 16.86
CA GLY A 583 -18.57 15.91 17.47
C GLY A 583 -17.74 16.68 16.47
N LEU A 584 -16.85 17.53 16.99
CA LEU A 584 -16.05 18.48 16.21
C LEU A 584 -14.56 18.35 16.51
N LEU A 585 -13.72 18.44 15.48
CA LEU A 585 -12.27 18.54 15.55
C LEU A 585 -11.87 19.99 15.25
N PHE A 586 -10.78 20.48 15.85
CA PHE A 586 -10.31 21.84 15.62
C PHE A 586 -8.82 21.87 15.40
N PHE A 587 -8.38 22.38 14.26
CA PHE A 587 -6.97 22.54 13.93
C PHE A 587 -6.61 24.01 13.77
N ARG A 588 -5.35 24.35 14.01
CA ARG A 588 -4.80 25.67 13.73
C ARG A 588 -3.62 25.54 12.78
N SER A 589 -3.63 26.35 11.73
CA SER A 589 -2.51 26.44 10.79
C SER A 589 -1.18 26.68 11.52
N ASN A 590 -0.12 26.03 11.04
CA ASN A 590 1.26 26.29 11.48
C ASN A 590 1.93 27.43 10.70
N SER A 591 1.32 27.88 9.60
CA SER A 591 1.78 29.03 8.82
C SER A 591 1.17 30.34 9.31
N GLU A 592 1.97 31.42 9.28
CA GLU A 592 1.50 32.82 9.34
C GLU A 592 1.34 33.38 7.92
N PHE A 593 0.80 34.58 7.74
CA PHE A 593 0.81 35.22 6.42
C PHE A 593 2.18 35.78 6.07
N LYS A 594 2.74 35.35 4.93
CA LYS A 594 3.96 35.93 4.36
C LYS A 594 3.71 37.40 4.01
N PRO A 595 4.44 38.37 4.60
CA PRO A 595 4.22 39.79 4.32
C PRO A 595 4.71 40.17 2.92
N PHE A 596 4.00 41.07 2.24
CA PHE A 596 4.50 41.73 1.04
C PHE A 596 5.59 42.72 1.46
N MET A 597 6.78 42.58 0.88
CA MET A 597 7.93 43.43 1.16
C MET A 597 8.15 44.43 0.02
N SER A 598 8.81 45.53 0.35
CA SER A 598 9.29 46.54 -0.58
C SER A 598 10.70 46.96 -0.18
N THR A 599 11.51 47.35 -1.16
CA THR A 599 12.87 47.84 -0.92
C THR A 599 12.91 49.36 -1.11
N ILE A 600 13.34 50.08 -0.07
CA ILE A 600 13.67 51.50 -0.16
C ILE A 600 15.14 51.63 -0.55
N THR A 601 15.42 52.24 -1.71
CA THR A 601 16.77 52.59 -2.15
C THR A 601 17.02 54.07 -1.94
N THR A 602 17.93 54.40 -1.02
CA THR A 602 18.32 55.78 -0.73
C THR A 602 19.59 56.15 -1.50
N LYS A 603 19.50 57.15 -2.37
CA LYS A 603 20.60 57.67 -3.20
C LYS A 603 21.11 59.00 -2.65
N PHE A 604 22.42 59.17 -2.63
CA PHE A 604 23.09 60.39 -2.20
C PHE A 604 23.87 60.98 -3.37
N VAL A 605 23.38 62.10 -3.91
CA VAL A 605 23.92 62.70 -5.14
C VAL A 605 24.34 64.15 -4.94
N ASP A 606 25.27 64.64 -5.77
CA ASP A 606 25.56 66.08 -5.86
C ASP A 606 24.51 66.85 -6.68
N GLU A 607 24.69 68.16 -6.80
CA GLU A 607 23.84 69.06 -7.61
C GLU A 607 23.77 68.67 -9.10
N GLN A 608 24.72 67.86 -9.60
CA GLN A 608 24.75 67.35 -10.98
C GLN A 608 24.17 65.94 -11.09
N GLY A 609 23.69 65.35 -9.99
CA GLY A 609 23.14 64.00 -9.95
C GLY A 609 24.20 62.89 -9.89
N LEU A 610 25.47 63.22 -9.66
CA LEU A 610 26.54 62.24 -9.50
C LEU A 610 26.49 61.65 -8.09
N GLU A 611 26.60 60.32 -7.97
CA GLU A 611 26.64 59.63 -6.69
C GLU A 611 27.89 60.03 -5.89
N ILE A 612 27.68 60.56 -4.68
CA ILE A 612 28.77 61.02 -3.79
C ILE A 612 28.96 60.10 -2.58
N LYS A 613 28.01 59.20 -2.33
CA LYS A 613 28.06 58.12 -1.34
C LYS A 613 27.24 56.95 -1.89
N THR A 614 27.73 55.74 -1.69
CA THR A 614 27.04 54.51 -2.08
C THR A 614 25.60 54.48 -1.57
N SER A 615 24.70 54.13 -2.48
CA SER A 615 23.27 53.97 -2.18
C SER A 615 23.02 52.91 -1.10
N GLU A 616 22.04 53.17 -0.24
CA GLU A 616 21.65 52.29 0.88
C GLU A 616 20.29 51.66 0.60
N ASN A 617 20.12 50.37 0.89
CA ASN A 617 18.87 49.64 0.72
C ASN A 617 18.29 49.22 2.07
N MET A 618 16.96 49.32 2.21
CA MET A 618 16.23 48.87 3.39
C MET A 618 14.96 48.13 2.98
N ASP A 619 14.81 46.89 3.43
CA ASP A 619 13.59 46.10 3.21
C ASP A 619 12.56 46.39 4.29
N VAL A 620 11.35 46.72 3.86
CA VAL A 620 10.25 47.18 4.70
C VAL A 620 8.94 46.53 4.24
N LYS A 621 7.94 46.46 5.13
CA LYS A 621 6.62 45.94 4.74
C LYS A 621 5.96 46.94 3.79
N LEU A 622 5.41 46.44 2.69
CA LEU A 622 4.59 47.24 1.79
C LEU A 622 3.37 47.80 2.53
N MET A 623 2.98 49.02 2.20
CA MET A 623 1.93 49.83 2.83
C MET A 623 2.28 50.39 4.22
N ASP A 624 3.45 50.07 4.79
CA ASP A 624 3.91 50.67 6.04
C ASP A 624 4.38 52.12 5.84
N SER A 625 4.47 52.86 6.94
CA SER A 625 5.08 54.19 6.96
C SER A 625 6.60 54.08 7.02
N TYR A 626 7.31 54.99 6.35
CA TYR A 626 8.77 55.05 6.42
C TYR A 626 9.27 56.43 6.80
N LYS A 627 10.49 56.46 7.38
CA LYS A 627 11.28 57.67 7.62
C LYS A 627 12.73 57.37 7.30
N VAL A 628 13.31 58.11 6.35
CA VAL A 628 14.75 58.08 6.06
C VAL A 628 15.33 59.44 6.38
N GLU A 629 16.43 59.46 7.13
CA GLU A 629 17.16 60.69 7.48
C GLU A 629 18.41 60.84 6.61
N ALA A 630 18.68 62.06 6.17
CA ALA A 630 19.87 62.38 5.40
C ALA A 630 21.13 62.27 6.27
N PRO A 631 22.13 61.46 5.90
CA PRO A 631 23.39 61.41 6.62
C PRO A 631 24.19 62.70 6.41
N LEU A 632 25.05 63.01 7.38
CA LEU A 632 26.14 63.97 7.20
C LEU A 632 27.20 63.36 6.27
N ILE A 633 27.62 64.12 5.25
CA ILE A 633 28.64 63.69 4.29
C ILE A 633 29.78 64.72 4.29
N ASP A 634 30.99 64.28 4.62
CA ASP A 634 32.17 65.15 4.73
C ASP A 634 32.45 65.90 3.43
N GLY A 635 32.62 67.21 3.53
CA GLY A 635 32.87 68.08 2.38
C GLY A 635 31.63 68.46 1.56
N TYR A 636 30.43 68.09 2.02
CA TYR A 636 29.16 68.41 1.38
C TYR A 636 28.13 68.97 2.39
N THR A 637 27.20 69.80 1.91
CA THR A 637 26.06 70.35 2.66
C THR A 637 24.76 69.88 2.02
N LEU A 638 23.84 69.32 2.80
CA LEU A 638 22.54 68.85 2.30
C LEU A 638 21.72 70.01 1.71
N ILE A 639 21.10 69.77 0.56
CA ILE A 639 20.11 70.66 -0.05
C ILE A 639 18.72 70.04 0.16
N GLY A 640 17.84 70.77 0.86
CA GLY A 640 16.46 70.35 1.07
C GLY A 640 16.18 69.81 2.47
N ASN A 641 15.23 68.87 2.56
CA ASN A 641 14.76 68.34 3.84
C ASN A 641 15.76 67.34 4.44
N LYS A 642 15.94 67.41 5.77
CA LYS A 642 16.78 66.49 6.54
C LYS A 642 16.23 65.07 6.63
N ASP A 643 14.94 64.90 6.36
CA ASP A 643 14.26 63.62 6.37
C ASP A 643 13.17 63.57 5.30
N VAL A 644 12.87 62.35 4.85
CA VAL A 644 11.77 62.04 3.94
C VAL A 644 10.88 61.01 4.63
N THR A 645 9.58 61.30 4.67
CA THR A 645 8.56 60.42 5.23
C THR A 645 7.45 60.17 4.22
N GLY A 646 6.80 59.01 4.31
CA GLY A 646 5.71 58.64 3.40
C GLY A 646 5.15 57.25 3.71
N THR A 647 4.32 56.74 2.79
CA THR A 647 3.79 55.36 2.81
C THR A 647 4.36 54.58 1.63
N ILE A 648 4.68 53.31 1.84
CA ILE A 648 5.36 52.48 0.84
C ILE A 648 4.32 51.83 -0.09
N GLU A 649 3.98 52.50 -1.18
CA GLU A 649 2.92 52.04 -2.11
C GLU A 649 3.45 51.22 -3.31
N SER A 650 4.77 51.15 -3.50
CA SER A 650 5.43 50.43 -4.59
C SER A 650 6.39 49.35 -4.08
N ASP A 651 6.64 48.34 -4.92
CA ASP A 651 7.56 47.23 -4.58
C ASP A 651 9.02 47.68 -4.46
N ASN A 652 9.36 48.81 -5.11
CA ASN A 652 10.63 49.52 -4.94
C ASN A 652 10.33 51.01 -4.81
N LEU A 653 10.96 51.66 -3.83
CA LEU A 653 10.83 53.10 -3.60
C LEU A 653 12.22 53.74 -3.62
N GLU A 654 12.44 54.74 -4.47
CA GLU A 654 13.69 55.50 -4.49
C GLU A 654 13.53 56.80 -3.68
N VAL A 655 14.43 57.01 -2.72
CA VAL A 655 14.58 58.26 -1.96
C VAL A 655 15.90 58.90 -2.36
N MET A 656 15.89 60.19 -2.70
CA MET A 656 17.09 60.89 -3.15
C MET A 656 17.39 62.08 -2.24
N PHE A 657 18.61 62.14 -1.71
CA PHE A 657 19.15 63.31 -1.03
C PHE A 657 20.21 63.97 -1.92
N THR A 658 20.05 65.27 -2.16
CA THR A 658 20.95 66.08 -2.98
C THR A 658 21.84 66.93 -2.09
N TYR A 659 23.13 67.01 -2.40
CA TYR A 659 24.11 67.76 -1.62
C TYR A 659 24.93 68.74 -2.46
N LYS A 660 25.29 69.87 -1.87
CA LYS A 660 26.21 70.87 -2.44
C LYS A 660 27.62 70.66 -1.89
N LYS A 661 28.63 70.67 -2.75
CA LYS A 661 30.03 70.57 -2.32
C LYS A 661 30.47 71.84 -1.60
N ASN A 662 31.12 71.70 -0.44
CA ASN A 662 31.62 72.83 0.34
C ASN A 662 32.86 73.43 -0.36
N GLU A 663 32.90 74.75 -0.49
CA GLU A 663 34.07 75.44 -1.03
C GLU A 663 35.25 75.27 -0.05
N LYS A 664 36.44 74.92 -0.57
CA LYS A 664 37.64 74.82 0.26
C LYS A 664 37.96 76.20 0.84
N GLU A 665 37.90 76.35 2.15
CA GLU A 665 38.51 77.51 2.81
C GLU A 665 40.02 77.51 2.50
N VAL A 666 40.48 78.63 1.93
CA VAL A 666 41.90 78.93 1.79
C VAL A 666 42.45 79.19 3.20
N PRO A 667 43.54 78.53 3.64
CA PRO A 667 44.04 78.71 5.01
C PRO A 667 44.61 80.13 5.19
N GLY A 668 43.84 81.00 5.83
CA GLY A 668 44.30 82.27 6.37
C GLY A 668 45.03 82.03 7.70
N THR A 669 46.30 82.42 7.74
CA THR A 669 47.20 82.46 8.90
C THR A 669 46.58 83.06 10.17
N GLN A 670 46.72 82.38 11.31
CA GLN A 670 47.22 82.99 12.56
C GLN A 670 47.57 81.94 13.64
N ASN A 671 48.63 82.26 14.38
CA ASN A 671 49.20 81.52 15.50
C ASN A 671 48.61 82.07 16.83
N PRO A 672 48.97 81.54 18.00
CA PRO A 672 48.13 80.78 18.94
C PRO A 672 47.63 81.63 20.14
N ASP A 673 46.48 81.28 20.75
CA ASP A 673 46.43 81.07 22.21
C ASP A 673 45.09 80.53 22.75
N GLU A 674 45.22 79.84 23.87
CA GLU A 674 44.27 79.51 24.96
C GLU A 674 43.06 78.59 24.71
N GLY A 675 43.09 77.46 25.44
CA GLY A 675 42.00 76.49 25.54
C GLY A 675 41.07 76.70 26.75
N LYS A 676 39.85 76.14 26.64
CA LYS A 676 39.13 75.31 27.62
C LYS A 676 37.68 75.05 27.15
N THR A 677 37.29 73.78 27.13
CA THR A 677 35.97 73.17 26.81
C THR A 677 35.02 73.14 28.04
N PRO A 678 33.78 72.59 27.98
CA PRO A 678 32.67 72.72 26.99
C PRO A 678 31.27 72.91 27.68
N SER A 679 30.19 73.12 26.92
CA SER A 679 28.87 72.42 27.05
C SER A 679 27.76 73.15 26.27
N GLU A 680 27.05 72.39 25.45
CA GLU A 680 26.05 72.80 24.47
C GLU A 680 24.61 72.55 24.97
N LYS A 681 23.69 73.45 24.61
CA LYS A 681 22.22 73.38 24.84
C LYS A 681 21.51 73.32 23.48
N LEU A 682 20.51 72.45 23.34
CA LEU A 682 19.38 72.61 22.39
C LEU A 682 18.23 73.39 23.05
N PRO A 683 17.38 74.12 22.29
CA PRO A 683 16.07 73.60 21.80
C PRO A 683 15.67 74.21 20.41
N SER A 684 14.85 73.68 19.49
CA SER A 684 13.49 73.07 19.39
C SER A 684 12.59 73.87 18.42
N THR A 685 11.61 73.16 17.82
CA THR A 685 10.26 73.58 17.34
C THR A 685 10.01 74.21 15.95
N GLY A 686 8.90 73.73 15.31
CA GLY A 686 8.02 74.44 14.37
C GLY A 686 8.14 74.02 12.89
N VAL A 687 7.33 73.11 12.33
CA VAL A 687 5.92 73.17 11.84
C VAL A 687 5.72 73.87 10.47
N ASP A 688 5.27 73.03 9.52
CA ASP A 688 4.45 73.18 8.28
C ASP A 688 4.79 74.14 7.12
N ALA A 689 4.91 73.53 5.92
CA ALA A 689 4.30 74.05 4.68
C ALA A 689 4.16 72.96 3.57
N LYS A 690 2.90 72.55 3.34
CA LYS A 690 2.23 72.09 2.10
C LYS A 690 2.99 71.32 1.00
N GLN A 691 2.52 70.08 0.80
CA GLN A 691 2.69 69.20 -0.37
C GLN A 691 2.44 69.86 -1.73
N THR A 692 3.29 69.53 -2.70
CA THR A 692 2.94 69.45 -4.13
C THR A 692 3.48 68.11 -4.64
N ILE A 693 2.58 67.19 -4.98
CA ILE A 693 2.91 65.86 -5.52
C ILE A 693 2.87 65.98 -7.05
N LEU A 694 3.98 65.72 -7.73
CA LEU A 694 3.99 65.41 -9.17
C LEU A 694 3.92 63.89 -9.31
N ILE A 695 2.78 63.37 -9.79
CA ILE A 695 2.62 61.97 -10.18
C ILE A 695 3.00 61.85 -11.65
N SER A 696 4.13 61.20 -11.94
CA SER A 696 4.47 60.73 -13.29
C SER A 696 4.07 59.26 -13.43
N MET A 697 2.92 59.01 -14.08
CA MET A 697 2.54 57.69 -14.59
C MET A 697 3.45 57.31 -15.77
N ILE A 698 4.14 56.18 -15.70
CA ILE A 698 4.74 55.52 -16.85
C ILE A 698 3.94 54.24 -17.13
N LEU A 699 3.18 54.28 -18.23
CA LEU A 699 2.57 53.13 -18.90
C LEU A 699 3.66 52.39 -19.68
N ILE A 700 3.90 51.12 -19.37
CA ILE A 700 4.67 50.22 -20.25
C ILE A 700 3.68 49.24 -20.88
N VAL A 701 3.45 49.43 -22.18
CA VAL A 701 2.88 48.44 -23.09
C VAL A 701 4.06 47.72 -23.74
N SER A 702 4.14 46.40 -23.62
CA SER A 702 5.00 45.58 -24.48
C SER A 702 4.16 44.47 -25.11
N GLY A 703 4.32 44.33 -26.42
CA GLY A 703 3.58 43.40 -27.25
C GLY A 703 4.47 42.52 -28.11
N PHE A 704 3.77 41.63 -28.81
CA PHE A 704 4.11 40.90 -30.03
C PHE A 704 5.08 39.71 -29.98
N ALA A 705 4.50 38.62 -30.51
CA ALA A 705 5.10 37.36 -30.88
C ALA A 705 6.04 37.48 -32.09
N ILE A 706 7.09 36.66 -32.10
CA ILE A 706 7.85 36.30 -33.30
C ILE A 706 7.97 34.77 -33.36
N VAL A 707 7.43 34.22 -34.43
CA VAL A 707 7.54 32.83 -34.88
C VAL A 707 8.90 32.64 -35.55
N THR A 708 9.65 31.59 -35.17
CA THR A 708 10.83 31.14 -35.91
C THR A 708 10.64 29.69 -36.35
N ILE A 709 10.42 29.51 -37.66
CA ILE A 709 10.53 28.23 -38.36
C ILE A 709 12.01 28.00 -38.66
N ASN A 710 12.57 26.87 -38.22
CA ASN A 710 13.86 26.40 -38.70
C ASN A 710 13.68 25.05 -39.42
N LYS A 711 13.90 25.09 -40.74
CA LYS A 711 13.92 23.96 -41.66
C LYS A 711 15.37 23.74 -42.07
N LEU A 712 16.01 22.67 -41.60
CA LEU A 712 17.25 22.17 -42.19
C LEU A 712 17.16 20.70 -42.53
N ARG A 713 17.58 20.45 -43.76
CA ARG A 713 17.57 19.25 -44.58
C ARG A 713 18.76 18.37 -44.20
N LYS A 714 18.58 17.06 -44.15
CA LYS A 714 19.66 16.07 -44.33
C LYS A 714 19.16 14.95 -45.23
N GLU A 715 19.80 14.86 -46.40
CA GLU A 715 19.85 13.68 -47.26
C GLU A 715 20.91 12.74 -46.69
N ASN A 716 20.51 11.50 -46.39
CA ASN A 716 21.15 10.22 -46.73
C ASN A 716 20.52 9.10 -45.89
#